data_AF-A0A1G0I4R6-F1
#
_entry.id   AF-A0A1G0I4R6-F1
#
_cell.length_a   1.000
_cell.length_b   1.000
_cell.length_c   1.000
_cell.angle_alpha   90.00
_cell.angle_beta   90.00
_cell.angle_gamma   90.00
#
_symmetry.space_group_name_H-M   'P 1'
#
loop_
_entity.id
_entity.type
_entity.pdbx_description
1 polymer ?
#
loop_
_entity_poly.entity_id
_entity_poly.type
_entity_poly.pdbx_seq_one_letter_code
_entity_poly.pdbx_strand_id
1 'polypeptide(L)'
;MKRFAPLRMQAGFSLIEVLVAAAVLSVGLLALASLQMSIVRTSSDSKAYSVALSLAKDKLEELRTFNDVRGVRSYQSLTDGTDTPGNVGGVEYSRGWTVTRYAYNRNPDGNPATADRMFLAYGSDTGDTPNPFNGNTSTGYVDDNEFKRIQVRVTWVDTTGATQTVALEDAIASLSPSDGALISRSGSAVIPRTVEVIINDPTLTNGVSNGVIPLALSSDSSVDGTSTAATNPQPRLLGADYRVAETRYNILTYGAISGGTATAQSKIETIVVGCTCSYANADTSVVGYRPSYWNAYRYTPPEPAITTQPAGWTQADNESTHCTSCCRDHHDQVAGADVSNNGPKFDPRRSNHMHYRHDSGGNLVSSGNSGVYEESCRLVRVDGVYRVTADAYTDQVNLLETKNDGGTTPYIPTTQATSNYQEFALKLLDARLVNTTSATTLNNSLSGSVVAALEDPVPATYPSKSINEPATISIEDGVQKWLHNRGLYIDYLEPEVIAAIVQAKTLCAIDAGVGGCASTLAKKEAAVLRLVPFTSINLTEIANWTPAQPADAGGQDVLVYNNLLKCTVPAADGGPAAGCTATVNGSTVTIDPSRPVRGLVQRIQVSATSGNQPAVTASIHPSNSTLAALSATIDPDEGSAVTDHQNFVIAGGSGGGTTASYKVAILGTYPLSSGARPVIDTSPASSYVYQTGIIVSGFTLPNPIVVTPNPVAFGVPVTMRMKNYNYAQTVLGTSGSLNCTGPSGVKVLTGTSTNTNYLLNKQTICKNYTVSSVDVNGAAVAGPFAVASTGSPSTPDGSLTEYTTIDLPAINANDVVNITTSTGTDYLPIANCSYVASDLTGSGGWKGSAIPLVTPGVCPP
;
A
#
# COMPACT_ATOMS: atom_id res chain seq x y z
N MET A 1 -94.04 -66.45 -4.47
CA MET A 1 -93.35 -66.97 -3.26
C MET A 1 -91.87 -66.67 -3.40
N LYS A 2 -91.36 -65.59 -2.77
CA LYS A 2 -89.94 -65.24 -2.79
C LYS A 2 -89.24 -65.95 -1.62
N ARG A 3 -88.26 -66.80 -1.94
CA ARG A 3 -87.39 -67.46 -0.95
C ARG A 3 -86.46 -66.40 -0.34
N PHE A 4 -86.67 -66.08 0.92
CA PHE A 4 -85.67 -65.34 1.71
C PHE A 4 -84.64 -66.33 2.25
N ALA A 5 -83.35 -66.04 2.02
CA ALA A 5 -82.25 -66.81 2.56
C ALA A 5 -82.21 -66.68 4.09
N PRO A 6 -82.05 -67.78 4.84
CA PRO A 6 -81.88 -67.71 6.28
C PRO A 6 -80.54 -67.02 6.63
N LEU A 7 -80.60 -66.03 7.52
CA LEU A 7 -79.45 -65.41 8.17
C LEU A 7 -78.60 -66.50 8.85
N ARG A 8 -77.31 -66.61 8.46
CA ARG A 8 -76.34 -67.43 9.20
C ARG A 8 -76.24 -66.88 10.63
N MET A 9 -76.65 -67.65 11.61
CA MET A 9 -76.30 -67.40 13.01
C MET A 9 -74.78 -67.40 13.11
N GLN A 10 -74.19 -66.30 13.59
CA GLN A 10 -72.79 -66.32 14.03
C GLN A 10 -72.73 -67.30 15.20
N ALA A 11 -72.05 -68.44 15.00
CA ALA A 11 -71.69 -69.30 16.11
C ALA A 11 -70.82 -68.48 17.05
N GLY A 12 -71.33 -68.17 18.24
CA GLY A 12 -70.54 -67.55 19.29
C GLY A 12 -69.36 -68.45 19.67
N PHE A 13 -68.26 -67.86 20.12
CA PHE A 13 -67.06 -68.57 20.53
C PHE A 13 -67.34 -69.56 21.67
N SER A 14 -66.77 -70.76 21.58
CA SER A 14 -66.85 -71.75 22.66
C SER A 14 -65.93 -71.37 23.83
N LEU A 15 -66.30 -71.72 25.07
CA LEU A 15 -65.46 -71.48 26.27
C LEU A 15 -64.04 -72.08 26.10
N ILE A 16 -63.93 -73.22 25.41
CA ILE A 16 -62.64 -73.86 25.14
C ILE A 16 -61.77 -73.05 24.18
N GLU A 17 -62.40 -72.32 23.25
CA GLU A 17 -61.74 -71.49 22.25
C GLU A 17 -61.14 -70.24 22.90
N VAL A 18 -61.86 -69.65 23.88
CA VAL A 18 -61.38 -68.54 24.71
C VAL A 18 -60.22 -68.98 25.61
N LEU A 19 -60.29 -70.19 26.20
CA LEU A 19 -59.21 -70.74 27.02
C LEU A 19 -57.95 -71.04 26.20
N VAL A 20 -58.10 -71.62 25.01
CA VAL A 20 -56.97 -71.87 24.09
C VAL A 20 -56.37 -70.54 23.64
N ALA A 21 -57.19 -69.55 23.28
CA ALA A 21 -56.72 -68.21 22.90
C ALA A 21 -55.96 -67.53 24.05
N ALA A 22 -56.45 -67.61 25.30
CA ALA A 22 -55.78 -67.06 26.47
C ALA A 22 -54.44 -67.76 26.78
N ALA A 23 -54.36 -69.09 26.59
CA ALA A 23 -53.12 -69.85 26.77
C ALA A 23 -52.07 -69.47 25.72
N VAL A 24 -52.46 -69.40 24.44
CA VAL A 24 -51.57 -68.97 23.34
C VAL A 24 -51.12 -67.53 23.53
N LEU A 25 -52.01 -66.62 23.93
CA LEU A 25 -51.69 -65.24 24.26
C LEU A 25 -50.67 -65.16 25.41
N SER A 26 -50.87 -65.94 26.48
CA SER A 26 -49.98 -65.94 27.64
C SER A 26 -48.57 -66.42 27.29
N VAL A 27 -48.44 -67.48 26.48
CA VAL A 27 -47.13 -67.96 25.99
C VAL A 27 -46.48 -66.93 25.06
N GLY A 28 -47.26 -66.30 24.17
CA GLY A 28 -46.78 -65.24 23.28
C GLY A 28 -46.26 -64.02 24.03
N LEU A 29 -46.96 -63.59 25.09
CA LEU A 29 -46.53 -62.47 25.94
C LEU A 29 -45.27 -62.80 26.75
N LEU A 30 -45.12 -64.05 27.23
CA LEU A 30 -43.90 -64.47 27.93
C LEU A 30 -42.68 -64.49 27.00
N ALA A 31 -42.85 -64.96 25.77
CA ALA A 31 -41.80 -64.93 24.75
C ALA A 31 -41.43 -63.48 24.33
N LEU A 32 -42.42 -62.58 24.26
CA LEU A 32 -42.17 -61.17 24.00
C LEU A 32 -41.38 -60.51 25.14
N ALA A 33 -41.74 -60.80 26.40
CA ALA A 33 -41.05 -60.26 27.57
C ALA A 33 -39.58 -60.70 27.65
N SER A 34 -39.28 -61.97 27.35
CA SER A 34 -37.90 -62.46 27.33
C SER A 34 -37.08 -61.82 26.21
N LEU A 35 -37.66 -61.64 25.02
CA LEU A 35 -37.03 -60.92 23.91
C LEU A 35 -36.77 -59.45 24.27
N GLN A 36 -37.75 -58.76 24.84
CA GLN A 36 -37.61 -57.36 25.28
C GLN A 36 -36.49 -57.19 26.30
N MET A 37 -36.41 -58.09 27.30
CA MET A 37 -35.33 -58.05 28.30
C MET A 37 -33.95 -58.30 27.67
N SER A 38 -33.86 -59.22 26.71
CA SER A 38 -32.62 -59.48 25.96
C SER A 38 -32.17 -58.26 25.15
N ILE A 39 -33.10 -57.58 24.46
CA ILE A 39 -32.82 -56.34 23.72
C ILE A 39 -32.35 -55.23 24.66
N VAL A 40 -32.96 -55.07 25.83
CA VAL A 40 -32.54 -54.05 26.82
C VAL A 40 -31.13 -54.33 27.34
N ARG A 41 -30.80 -55.58 27.69
CA ARG A 41 -29.46 -55.96 28.16
C ARG A 41 -28.40 -55.74 27.08
N THR A 42 -28.63 -56.26 25.87
CA THR A 42 -27.72 -56.08 24.74
C THR A 42 -27.55 -54.60 24.35
N SER A 43 -28.59 -53.78 24.48
CA SER A 43 -28.50 -52.33 24.28
C SER A 43 -27.65 -51.66 25.36
N SER A 44 -27.80 -52.08 26.62
CA SER A 44 -26.98 -51.60 27.74
C SER A 44 -25.51 -51.97 27.57
N ASP A 45 -25.20 -53.21 27.19
CA ASP A 45 -23.84 -53.68 26.96
C ASP A 45 -23.19 -52.97 25.76
N SER A 46 -23.95 -52.76 24.68
CA SER A 46 -23.48 -52.00 23.50
C SER A 46 -23.19 -50.54 23.84
N LYS A 47 -24.02 -49.92 24.69
CA LYS A 47 -23.77 -48.58 25.23
C LYS A 47 -22.51 -48.57 26.09
N ALA A 48 -22.34 -49.54 26.98
CA ALA A 48 -21.18 -49.63 27.86
C ALA A 48 -19.87 -49.79 27.08
N TYR A 49 -19.89 -50.59 26.01
CA TYR A 49 -18.77 -50.73 25.06
C TYR A 49 -18.44 -49.42 24.34
N SER A 50 -19.48 -48.71 23.85
CA SER A 50 -19.30 -47.43 23.16
C SER A 50 -18.70 -46.36 24.07
N VAL A 51 -19.13 -46.32 25.34
CA VAL A 51 -18.56 -45.46 26.37
C VAL A 51 -17.11 -45.84 26.67
N ALA A 52 -16.81 -47.13 26.85
CA ALA A 52 -15.43 -47.60 27.06
C ALA A 52 -14.49 -47.20 25.91
N LEU A 53 -14.96 -47.29 24.67
CA LEU A 53 -14.22 -46.86 23.49
C LEU A 53 -14.00 -45.34 23.46
N SER A 54 -15.01 -44.55 23.84
CA SER A 54 -14.87 -43.09 23.96
C SER A 54 -13.84 -42.74 25.03
N LEU A 55 -13.93 -43.37 26.21
CA LEU A 55 -13.01 -43.16 27.32
C LEU A 55 -11.55 -43.53 26.97
N ALA A 56 -11.36 -44.54 26.11
CA ALA A 56 -10.05 -44.92 25.59
C ALA A 56 -9.51 -43.84 24.63
N LYS A 57 -10.35 -43.33 23.72
CA LYS A 57 -10.01 -42.24 22.79
C LYS A 57 -9.69 -40.94 23.51
N ASP A 58 -10.53 -40.55 24.45
CA ASP A 58 -10.37 -39.31 25.22
C ASP A 58 -9.02 -39.32 25.95
N LYS A 59 -8.62 -40.47 26.52
CA LYS A 59 -7.31 -40.58 27.16
C LYS A 59 -6.16 -40.54 26.16
N LEU A 60 -6.32 -41.18 24.99
CA LEU A 60 -5.33 -41.10 23.92
C LEU A 60 -5.11 -39.66 23.46
N GLU A 61 -6.19 -38.90 23.27
CA GLU A 61 -6.13 -37.47 22.91
C GLU A 61 -5.49 -36.63 24.02
N GLU A 62 -5.82 -36.89 25.29
CA GLU A 62 -5.15 -36.25 26.43
C GLU A 62 -3.63 -36.46 26.37
N LEU A 63 -3.17 -37.69 26.10
CA LEU A 63 -1.75 -38.01 26.00
C LEU A 63 -1.08 -37.44 24.73
N ARG A 64 -1.85 -37.02 23.72
CA ARG A 64 -1.36 -36.28 22.55
C ARG A 64 -1.17 -34.78 22.81
N THR A 65 -1.70 -34.22 23.91
CA THR A 65 -1.72 -32.75 24.16
C THR A 65 -0.45 -32.18 24.81
N PHE A 66 0.72 -32.43 24.22
CA PHE A 66 1.99 -31.80 24.63
C PHE A 66 2.41 -30.70 23.64
N ASN A 67 3.07 -29.65 24.14
CA ASN A 67 3.52 -28.51 23.32
C ASN A 67 5.04 -28.47 23.16
N ASP A 68 5.77 -29.20 23.99
CA ASP A 68 7.24 -29.22 24.02
C ASP A 68 7.76 -30.66 24.10
N VAL A 69 8.99 -30.87 23.65
CA VAL A 69 9.68 -32.16 23.82
C VAL A 69 10.10 -32.35 25.29
N ARG A 70 10.52 -31.26 25.96
CA ARG A 70 11.10 -31.24 27.32
C ARG A 70 10.25 -30.43 28.30
N GLY A 71 10.28 -30.78 29.59
CA GLY A 71 9.60 -30.03 30.67
C GLY A 71 8.38 -30.71 31.28
N VAL A 72 7.59 -29.94 32.03
CA VAL A 72 6.37 -30.42 32.72
C VAL A 72 5.21 -30.37 31.71
N ARG A 73 4.62 -31.53 31.35
CA ARG A 73 3.66 -31.73 30.24
C ARG A 73 4.30 -31.73 28.84
N SER A 74 5.45 -32.40 28.74
CA SER A 74 6.18 -32.57 27.49
C SER A 74 6.07 -33.99 26.93
N TYR A 75 6.52 -34.20 25.71
CA TYR A 75 6.65 -35.53 25.11
C TYR A 75 7.40 -36.52 26.03
N GLN A 76 8.51 -36.08 26.63
CA GLN A 76 9.30 -36.91 27.55
C GLN A 76 8.54 -37.27 28.85
N SER A 77 7.53 -36.49 29.25
CA SER A 77 6.73 -36.76 30.45
C SER A 77 5.64 -37.83 30.25
N LEU A 78 5.42 -38.30 29.02
CA LEU A 78 4.47 -39.37 28.74
C LEU A 78 5.01 -40.71 29.26
N THR A 79 4.40 -41.25 30.31
CA THR A 79 4.76 -42.53 30.94
C THR A 79 3.52 -43.38 31.21
N ASP A 80 3.73 -44.64 31.57
CA ASP A 80 2.69 -45.55 32.05
C ASP A 80 1.83 -44.93 33.15
N GLY A 81 0.57 -45.33 33.20
CA GLY A 81 -0.34 -44.87 34.23
C GLY A 81 -1.68 -45.57 34.23
N THR A 82 -2.46 -45.29 35.28
CA THR A 82 -3.82 -45.79 35.45
C THR A 82 -4.69 -44.70 36.07
N ASP A 83 -5.98 -44.72 35.76
CA ASP A 83 -6.98 -43.89 36.42
C ASP A 83 -8.36 -44.57 36.43
N THR A 84 -9.28 -43.97 37.19
CA THR A 84 -10.69 -44.38 37.26
C THR A 84 -11.55 -43.19 36.86
N PRO A 85 -12.04 -43.12 35.60
CA PRO A 85 -12.89 -42.03 35.13
C PRO A 85 -14.26 -41.95 35.83
N GLY A 86 -14.56 -42.89 36.75
CA GLY A 86 -15.74 -42.89 37.60
C GLY A 86 -16.95 -43.56 36.97
N ASN A 87 -18.11 -43.37 37.61
CA ASN A 87 -19.38 -43.92 37.16
C ASN A 87 -19.92 -43.16 35.94
N VAL A 88 -20.00 -43.81 34.78
CA VAL A 88 -20.57 -43.23 33.57
C VAL A 88 -21.76 -44.06 33.13
N GLY A 89 -22.97 -43.54 33.35
CA GLY A 89 -24.20 -44.23 32.97
C GLY A 89 -24.52 -45.49 33.78
N GLY A 90 -24.10 -45.55 35.05
CA GLY A 90 -24.36 -46.67 35.97
C GLY A 90 -23.31 -47.77 35.95
N VAL A 91 -22.26 -47.64 35.11
CA VAL A 91 -21.16 -48.60 34.98
C VAL A 91 -19.86 -47.96 35.46
N GLU A 92 -19.10 -48.68 36.26
CA GLU A 92 -17.75 -48.28 36.68
C GLU A 92 -16.72 -48.71 35.63
N TYR A 93 -15.84 -47.78 35.26
CA TYR A 93 -14.76 -48.02 34.31
C TYR A 93 -13.41 -47.82 34.97
N SER A 94 -12.45 -48.65 34.59
CA SER A 94 -11.03 -48.47 34.91
C SER A 94 -10.23 -48.33 33.62
N ARG A 95 -9.26 -47.41 33.60
CA ARG A 95 -8.37 -47.21 32.46
C ARG A 95 -6.93 -47.42 32.88
N GLY A 96 -6.17 -48.09 32.05
CA GLY A 96 -4.72 -48.17 32.15
C GLY A 96 -4.09 -47.90 30.79
N TRP A 97 -2.92 -47.29 30.77
CA TRP A 97 -2.16 -47.12 29.54
C TRP A 97 -0.70 -47.53 29.75
N THR A 98 -0.15 -48.11 28.70
CA THR A 98 1.26 -48.48 28.61
C THR A 98 1.91 -47.67 27.49
N VAL A 99 3.10 -47.15 27.76
CA VAL A 99 3.93 -46.37 26.85
C VAL A 99 5.15 -47.20 26.51
N THR A 100 5.52 -47.22 25.24
CA THR A 100 6.78 -47.83 24.79
C THR A 100 7.45 -46.90 23.82
N ARG A 101 8.60 -46.36 24.21
CA ARG A 101 9.41 -45.47 23.36
C ARG A 101 10.21 -46.25 22.32
N TYR A 102 10.30 -45.70 21.11
CA TYR A 102 11.08 -46.20 19.99
C TYR A 102 11.94 -45.08 19.41
N ALA A 103 13.26 -45.28 19.34
CA ALA A 103 14.20 -44.31 18.79
C ALA A 103 14.84 -44.84 17.49
N TYR A 104 15.10 -43.95 16.52
CA TYR A 104 15.72 -44.31 15.26
C TYR A 104 17.22 -44.55 15.43
N ASN A 105 17.67 -45.78 15.19
CA ASN A 105 19.10 -46.11 15.19
C ASN A 105 19.71 -45.82 13.81
N ARG A 106 20.52 -44.74 13.70
CA ARG A 106 21.20 -44.34 12.46
C ARG A 106 22.53 -45.05 12.26
N ASN A 107 23.24 -45.38 13.33
CA ASN A 107 24.65 -45.77 13.21
C ASN A 107 24.78 -47.22 12.71
N PRO A 108 25.50 -47.44 11.59
CA PRO A 108 26.11 -48.71 11.27
C PRO A 108 27.41 -48.83 12.08
N ASP A 109 27.31 -49.22 13.35
CA ASP A 109 28.45 -49.33 14.27
C ASP A 109 29.37 -50.54 13.96
N GLY A 110 29.10 -51.28 12.88
CA GLY A 110 29.85 -52.47 12.52
C GLY A 110 29.58 -53.67 13.44
N ASN A 111 28.58 -53.59 14.32
CA ASN A 111 28.14 -54.67 15.17
C ASN A 111 26.96 -55.42 14.51
N PRO A 112 27.14 -56.65 13.99
CA PRO A 112 26.08 -57.39 13.32
C PRO A 112 24.94 -57.85 14.25
N ALA A 113 25.03 -57.59 15.56
CA ALA A 113 23.97 -57.89 16.52
C ALA A 113 22.96 -56.74 16.71
N THR A 114 23.27 -55.52 16.24
CA THR A 114 22.35 -54.38 16.29
C THR A 114 21.63 -54.22 14.96
N ALA A 115 20.35 -53.91 15.04
CA ALA A 115 19.51 -53.77 13.87
C ALA A 115 19.61 -52.30 13.40
N ASP A 116 20.46 -52.08 12.40
CA ASP A 116 20.74 -50.74 11.88
C ASP A 116 19.57 -50.19 11.05
N ARG A 117 19.43 -48.86 11.01
CA ARG A 117 18.45 -48.13 10.19
C ARG A 117 16.99 -48.48 10.48
N MET A 118 16.69 -48.87 11.72
CA MET A 118 15.32 -49.11 12.16
C MET A 118 15.04 -48.49 13.53
N PHE A 119 13.76 -48.34 13.83
CA PHE A 119 13.30 -47.93 15.15
C PHE A 119 13.40 -49.11 16.11
N LEU A 120 14.10 -48.89 17.22
CA LEU A 120 14.28 -49.89 18.28
C LEU A 120 13.63 -49.41 19.56
N ALA A 121 13.01 -50.34 20.30
CA ALA A 121 12.45 -50.04 21.60
C ALA A 121 13.55 -49.55 22.55
N TYR A 122 13.33 -48.43 23.20
CA TYR A 122 14.26 -47.81 24.13
C TYR A 122 13.75 -47.98 25.56
N GLY A 123 14.62 -48.40 26.47
CA GLY A 123 14.22 -48.88 27.80
C GLY A 123 13.70 -47.81 28.77
N SER A 124 13.89 -46.52 28.48
CA SER A 124 13.36 -45.42 29.29
C SER A 124 12.39 -44.57 28.48
N ASP A 125 11.16 -44.42 28.98
CA ASP A 125 10.18 -43.49 28.39
C ASP A 125 10.51 -42.02 28.68
N THR A 126 11.45 -41.73 29.58
CA THR A 126 11.82 -40.36 29.98
C THR A 126 13.25 -40.00 29.58
N GLY A 127 13.55 -38.70 29.55
CA GLY A 127 14.87 -38.16 29.24
C GLY A 127 15.18 -38.07 27.74
N ASP A 128 16.35 -37.52 27.43
CA ASP A 128 16.79 -37.29 26.05
C ASP A 128 17.11 -38.60 25.33
N THR A 129 16.89 -38.61 24.00
CA THR A 129 17.35 -39.72 23.15
C THR A 129 18.87 -39.78 23.22
N PRO A 130 19.52 -40.88 23.63
CA PRO A 130 20.97 -40.88 23.78
C PRO A 130 21.67 -40.80 22.43
N ASN A 131 22.51 -39.78 22.24
CA ASN A 131 23.28 -39.55 21.03
C ASN A 131 24.75 -39.24 21.37
N PRO A 132 25.64 -39.19 20.36
CA PRO A 132 27.06 -38.90 20.58
C PRO A 132 27.36 -37.55 21.26
N PHE A 133 26.42 -36.60 21.24
CA PHE A 133 26.58 -35.23 21.72
C PHE A 133 26.03 -35.00 23.15
N ASN A 134 25.23 -35.92 23.71
CA ASN A 134 24.65 -35.83 25.06
C ASN A 134 25.27 -36.80 26.08
N GLY A 135 26.53 -37.19 25.85
CA GLY A 135 27.34 -37.93 26.83
C GLY A 135 27.26 -39.45 26.73
N ASN A 136 26.64 -40.01 25.69
CA ASN A 136 26.64 -41.45 25.45
C ASN A 136 27.30 -41.80 24.09
N THR A 137 28.55 -42.25 24.14
CA THR A 137 29.35 -42.57 22.95
C THR A 137 28.98 -43.91 22.28
N SER A 138 27.92 -44.60 22.71
CA SER A 138 27.68 -46.01 22.37
C SER A 138 26.39 -46.34 21.61
N THR A 139 25.45 -45.42 21.39
CA THR A 139 24.06 -45.82 21.08
C THR A 139 23.55 -45.58 19.67
N GLY A 140 24.24 -44.78 18.84
CA GLY A 140 23.89 -44.64 17.41
C GLY A 140 22.51 -44.04 17.08
N TYR A 141 21.72 -43.64 18.08
CA TYR A 141 20.41 -43.03 17.88
C TYR A 141 20.52 -41.57 17.40
N VAL A 142 19.48 -41.14 16.67
CA VAL A 142 19.33 -39.75 16.19
C VAL A 142 18.45 -38.99 17.17
N ASP A 143 18.92 -37.81 17.60
CA ASP A 143 18.12 -36.90 18.42
C ASP A 143 16.82 -36.54 17.73
N ASP A 144 15.77 -36.44 18.54
CA ASP A 144 14.43 -35.99 18.16
C ASP A 144 13.77 -36.80 17.02
N ASN A 145 14.32 -37.96 16.67
CA ASN A 145 13.75 -38.90 15.70
C ASN A 145 13.25 -40.18 16.39
N GLU A 146 12.12 -40.03 17.09
CA GLU A 146 11.54 -41.05 17.94
C GLU A 146 10.01 -40.94 18.02
N PHE A 147 9.38 -42.03 18.44
CA PHE A 147 7.95 -42.06 18.74
C PHE A 147 7.67 -42.95 19.95
N LYS A 148 6.53 -42.73 20.60
CA LYS A 148 6.03 -43.52 21.72
C LYS A 148 4.76 -44.22 21.27
N ARG A 149 4.73 -45.53 21.42
CA ARG A 149 3.53 -46.33 21.21
C ARG A 149 2.74 -46.38 22.50
N ILE A 150 1.50 -45.92 22.47
CA ILE A 150 0.62 -45.89 23.64
C ILE A 150 -0.53 -46.85 23.41
N GLN A 151 -0.70 -47.81 24.32
CA GLN A 151 -1.87 -48.69 24.35
C GLN A 151 -2.72 -48.33 25.56
N VAL A 152 -3.92 -47.79 25.32
CA VAL A 152 -4.94 -47.49 26.32
C VAL A 152 -5.92 -48.64 26.41
N ARG A 153 -6.06 -49.23 27.59
CA ARG A 153 -6.99 -50.30 27.92
C ARG A 153 -8.07 -49.79 28.87
N VAL A 154 -9.33 -50.09 28.56
CA VAL A 154 -10.48 -49.76 29.40
C VAL A 154 -11.23 -51.03 29.76
N THR A 155 -11.47 -51.23 31.05
CA THR A 155 -12.09 -52.44 31.61
C THR A 155 -13.33 -52.07 32.43
N TRP A 156 -14.41 -52.84 32.24
CA TRP A 156 -15.70 -52.67 32.94
C TRP A 156 -16.39 -54.02 33.17
N VAL A 157 -17.46 -54.04 33.97
CA VAL A 157 -18.30 -55.22 34.19
C VAL A 157 -19.62 -55.07 33.43
N ASP A 158 -20.01 -56.09 32.66
CA ASP A 158 -21.25 -56.08 31.86
C ASP A 158 -22.50 -56.50 32.65
N THR A 159 -23.66 -56.50 32.00
CA THR A 159 -24.94 -56.84 32.64
C THR A 159 -25.07 -58.31 33.06
N THR A 160 -24.12 -59.17 32.71
CA THR A 160 -24.03 -60.58 33.15
C THR A 160 -23.05 -60.77 34.30
N GLY A 161 -22.33 -59.72 34.71
CA GLY A 161 -21.29 -59.78 35.74
C GLY A 161 -19.91 -60.17 35.20
N ALA A 162 -19.75 -60.29 33.88
CA ALA A 162 -18.46 -60.61 33.27
C ALA A 162 -17.62 -59.35 33.07
N THR A 163 -16.31 -59.46 33.27
CA THR A 163 -15.37 -58.37 33.01
C THR A 163 -15.08 -58.28 31.51
N GLN A 164 -15.37 -57.12 30.94
CA GLN A 164 -15.13 -56.79 29.54
C GLN A 164 -13.96 -55.82 29.42
N THR A 165 -13.28 -55.83 28.27
CA THR A 165 -12.15 -54.94 28.02
C THR A 165 -12.08 -54.53 26.55
N VAL A 166 -11.75 -53.27 26.32
CA VAL A 166 -11.41 -52.72 25.00
C VAL A 166 -10.03 -52.08 25.09
N ALA A 167 -9.24 -52.17 24.02
CA ALA A 167 -7.94 -51.51 23.93
C ALA A 167 -7.82 -50.75 22.62
N LEU A 168 -7.23 -49.55 22.69
CA LEU A 168 -6.82 -48.75 21.56
C LEU A 168 -5.31 -48.54 21.63
N GLU A 169 -4.65 -48.63 20.49
CA GLU A 169 -3.21 -48.42 20.37
C GLU A 169 -2.95 -47.34 19.32
N ASP A 170 -1.97 -46.50 19.58
CA ASP A 170 -1.54 -45.43 18.69
C ASP A 170 -0.06 -45.08 18.89
N ALA A 171 0.54 -44.38 17.92
CA ALA A 171 1.91 -43.90 17.98
C ALA A 171 1.96 -42.37 17.98
N ILE A 172 2.61 -41.82 19.00
CA ILE A 172 2.80 -40.38 19.20
C ILE A 172 4.27 -40.06 18.91
N ALA A 173 4.54 -39.26 17.88
CA ALA A 173 5.89 -38.79 17.55
C ALA A 173 6.37 -37.72 18.55
N SER A 174 7.70 -37.50 18.65
CA SER A 174 8.29 -36.41 19.45
C SER A 174 7.91 -35.01 18.98
N LEU A 175 7.45 -34.87 17.73
CA LEU A 175 6.95 -33.62 17.14
C LEU A 175 5.66 -33.19 17.83
N SER A 176 5.56 -31.91 18.21
CA SER A 176 4.32 -31.36 18.75
C SER A 176 3.18 -31.53 17.73
N PRO A 177 1.93 -31.75 18.15
CA PRO A 177 0.80 -31.87 17.22
C PRO A 177 0.61 -30.63 16.31
N SER A 178 0.98 -29.44 16.80
CA SER A 178 1.03 -28.22 15.99
C SER A 178 2.02 -28.33 14.83
N ASP A 179 3.20 -28.91 15.06
CA ASP A 179 4.22 -29.09 14.04
C ASP A 179 3.87 -30.26 13.10
N GLY A 180 3.26 -31.32 13.63
CA GLY A 180 2.76 -32.46 12.85
C GLY A 180 1.64 -32.08 11.87
N ALA A 181 0.76 -31.16 12.27
CA ALA A 181 -0.28 -30.61 11.40
C ALA A 181 0.28 -29.82 10.19
N LEU A 182 1.47 -29.23 10.34
CA LEU A 182 2.19 -28.56 9.26
C LEU A 182 2.76 -29.55 8.23
N ILE A 183 3.09 -30.78 8.67
CA ILE A 183 3.67 -31.84 7.83
C ILE A 183 2.59 -32.64 7.08
N SER A 184 1.40 -32.83 7.67
CA SER A 184 0.33 -33.70 7.13
C SER A 184 -0.42 -33.14 5.89
N ARG A 185 -0.08 -31.95 5.37
CA ARG A 185 -0.74 -31.34 4.20
C ARG A 185 0.02 -31.55 2.87
N SER A 186 0.92 -32.53 2.81
CA SER A 186 1.68 -32.91 1.62
C SER A 186 0.85 -33.76 0.64
N GLY A 187 0.31 -33.12 -0.41
CA GLY A 187 -0.21 -33.79 -1.60
C GLY A 187 0.88 -33.98 -2.66
N SER A 188 0.88 -35.12 -3.33
CA SER A 188 1.81 -35.52 -4.40
C SER A 188 1.79 -34.55 -5.59
N ALA A 189 2.65 -33.53 -5.58
CA ALA A 189 3.12 -32.85 -6.77
C ALA A 189 4.57 -32.42 -6.52
N VAL A 190 5.48 -32.85 -7.39
CA VAL A 190 6.90 -32.45 -7.39
C VAL A 190 7.00 -31.03 -7.96
N ILE A 191 6.49 -30.07 -7.19
CA ILE A 191 6.88 -28.67 -7.16
C ILE A 191 6.97 -28.39 -5.66
N PRO A 192 8.04 -27.79 -5.11
CA PRO A 192 8.01 -27.32 -3.74
C PRO A 192 6.79 -26.39 -3.61
N ARG A 193 5.69 -26.89 -3.04
CA ARG A 193 4.55 -26.04 -2.71
C ARG A 193 5.00 -25.25 -1.49
N THR A 194 5.53 -24.07 -1.74
CA THR A 194 5.59 -23.04 -0.72
C THR A 194 4.17 -22.79 -0.23
N VAL A 195 3.97 -22.59 1.07
CA VAL A 195 2.69 -22.10 1.57
C VAL A 195 2.44 -20.76 0.91
N GLU A 196 1.53 -20.74 -0.06
CA GLU A 196 1.14 -19.54 -0.77
C GLU A 196 0.00 -18.89 -0.01
N VAL A 197 0.28 -17.76 0.63
CA VAL A 197 -0.75 -17.00 1.33
C VAL A 197 -1.37 -16.06 0.31
N ILE A 198 -2.61 -16.34 -0.11
CA ILE A 198 -3.36 -15.44 -0.97
C ILE A 198 -3.95 -14.32 -0.10
N ILE A 199 -3.69 -13.08 -0.48
CA ILE A 199 -4.29 -11.89 0.10
C ILE A 199 -5.26 -11.26 -0.91
N ASN A 200 -6.25 -10.55 -0.40
CA ASN A 200 -7.03 -9.63 -1.23
C ASN A 200 -6.16 -8.43 -1.60
N ASP A 201 -6.50 -7.79 -2.72
CA ASP A 201 -5.87 -6.54 -3.14
C ASP A 201 -5.85 -5.52 -1.97
N PRO A 202 -4.65 -5.14 -1.47
CA PRO A 202 -4.54 -4.26 -0.31
C PRO A 202 -4.96 -2.82 -0.62
N THR A 203 -5.09 -2.45 -1.89
CA THR A 203 -5.62 -1.15 -2.33
C THR A 203 -7.13 -1.05 -2.21
N LEU A 204 -7.79 -2.18 -1.92
CA LEU A 204 -9.24 -2.29 -1.80
C LEU A 204 -9.64 -2.73 -0.40
N THR A 205 -10.77 -2.22 0.07
CA THR A 205 -11.47 -2.73 1.26
C THR A 205 -12.94 -2.85 0.91
N ASN A 206 -13.48 -4.06 1.01
CA ASN A 206 -14.84 -4.40 0.54
C ASN A 206 -15.11 -3.96 -0.92
N GLY A 207 -14.09 -4.05 -1.79
CA GLY A 207 -14.17 -3.68 -3.21
C GLY A 207 -14.09 -2.18 -3.49
N VAL A 208 -13.85 -1.33 -2.48
CA VAL A 208 -13.71 0.13 -2.63
C VAL A 208 -12.26 0.53 -2.36
N SER A 209 -11.72 1.46 -3.17
CA SER A 209 -10.37 1.96 -2.95
C SER A 209 -10.26 2.67 -1.61
N ASN A 210 -9.22 2.32 -0.86
CA ASN A 210 -8.98 2.82 0.50
C ASN A 210 -7.83 3.85 0.57
N GLY A 211 -7.27 4.28 -0.57
CA GLY A 211 -6.14 5.22 -0.59
C GLY A 211 -4.78 4.60 -0.21
N VAL A 212 -4.66 3.27 -0.19
CA VAL A 212 -3.36 2.60 -0.12
C VAL A 212 -2.67 2.71 -1.49
N ILE A 213 -1.43 3.21 -1.49
CA ILE A 213 -0.60 3.32 -2.69
C ILE A 213 0.50 2.24 -2.61
N PRO A 214 0.49 1.25 -3.50
CA PRO A 214 1.55 0.26 -3.55
C PRO A 214 2.79 0.82 -4.23
N LEU A 215 3.97 0.44 -3.74
CA LEU A 215 5.25 0.75 -4.36
C LEU A 215 5.81 -0.52 -5.00
N ALA A 216 6.03 -0.50 -6.31
CA ALA A 216 6.70 -1.58 -7.00
C ALA A 216 8.16 -1.68 -6.52
N LEU A 217 8.72 -2.89 -6.49
CA LEU A 217 10.14 -3.10 -6.18
C LEU A 217 11.05 -2.97 -7.42
N SER A 218 10.46 -2.59 -8.56
CA SER A 218 11.10 -2.39 -9.85
C SER A 218 10.26 -1.41 -10.67
N SER A 219 10.93 -0.52 -11.40
CA SER A 219 10.39 0.41 -12.39
C SER A 219 9.82 -0.29 -13.63
N ASP A 220 10.17 -1.56 -13.84
CA ASP A 220 9.56 -2.44 -14.84
C ASP A 220 8.84 -3.59 -14.13
N SER A 221 7.51 -3.59 -14.24
CA SER A 221 6.64 -4.61 -13.63
C SER A 221 6.82 -6.00 -14.24
N SER A 222 7.45 -6.12 -15.41
CA SER A 222 7.74 -7.42 -16.03
C SER A 222 8.92 -8.18 -15.40
N VAL A 223 9.76 -7.49 -14.61
CA VAL A 223 10.99 -8.06 -14.04
C VAL A 223 10.73 -8.89 -12.78
N ASP A 224 9.85 -8.42 -11.91
CA ASP A 224 9.54 -9.08 -10.61
C ASP A 224 8.03 -9.10 -10.32
N GLY A 225 7.27 -8.10 -10.82
CA GLY A 225 5.84 -7.97 -10.55
C GLY A 225 5.51 -7.78 -9.06
N THR A 226 6.52 -7.65 -8.21
CA THR A 226 6.39 -7.54 -6.75
C THR A 226 6.18 -6.09 -6.34
N SER A 227 5.25 -5.88 -5.42
CA SER A 227 4.96 -4.58 -4.81
C SER A 227 4.93 -4.70 -3.29
N THR A 228 5.20 -3.60 -2.60
CA THR A 228 5.01 -3.44 -1.17
C THR A 228 3.98 -2.36 -0.87
N ALA A 229 3.13 -2.58 0.12
CA ALA A 229 2.13 -1.61 0.55
C ALA A 229 1.84 -1.74 2.05
N ALA A 230 1.70 -0.61 2.74
CA ALA A 230 1.13 -0.58 4.08
C ALA A 230 -0.39 -0.41 4.00
N THR A 231 -1.13 -1.17 4.81
CA THR A 231 -2.55 -0.89 5.07
C THR A 231 -2.68 0.46 5.78
N ASN A 232 -3.84 1.13 5.66
CA ASN A 232 -4.07 2.36 6.41
C ASN A 232 -3.92 2.12 7.92
N PRO A 233 -3.20 2.99 8.65
CA PRO A 233 -3.12 2.96 10.11
C PRO A 233 -4.50 3.03 10.76
N GLN A 234 -4.73 2.16 11.74
CA GLN A 234 -5.98 2.07 12.49
C GLN A 234 -5.71 2.38 13.97
N PRO A 235 -5.97 3.63 14.42
CA PRO A 235 -5.94 3.98 15.83
C PRO A 235 -7.02 3.22 16.60
N ARG A 236 -6.65 2.57 17.71
CA ARG A 236 -7.57 1.93 18.65
C ARG A 236 -7.68 2.78 19.91
N LEU A 237 -8.91 3.11 20.28
CA LEU A 237 -9.20 3.89 21.49
C LEU A 237 -9.44 2.94 22.67
N LEU A 238 -8.90 3.27 23.85
CA LEU A 238 -9.19 2.56 25.12
C LEU A 238 -9.61 3.53 26.23
N GLY A 239 -10.33 3.00 27.23
CA GLY A 239 -10.77 3.73 28.41
C GLY A 239 -11.93 4.71 28.19
N ALA A 240 -12.42 5.31 29.27
CA ALA A 240 -13.51 6.30 29.25
C ALA A 240 -13.11 7.65 28.63
N ASP A 241 -11.81 7.94 28.60
CA ASP A 241 -11.25 9.16 27.99
C ASP A 241 -11.01 9.03 26.48
N TYR A 242 -11.27 7.84 25.90
CA TYR A 242 -11.10 7.54 24.47
C TYR A 242 -9.78 8.05 23.89
N ARG A 243 -8.67 7.82 24.60
CA ARG A 243 -7.32 8.10 24.08
C ARG A 243 -6.91 7.00 23.12
N VAL A 244 -6.14 7.35 22.09
CA VAL A 244 -5.49 6.35 21.23
C VAL A 244 -4.50 5.60 22.09
N ALA A 245 -4.75 4.31 22.30
CA ALA A 245 -3.87 3.45 23.06
C ALA A 245 -2.81 2.79 22.18
N GLU A 246 -3.16 2.53 20.91
CA GLU A 246 -2.26 1.94 19.94
C GLU A 246 -2.77 2.18 18.51
N THR A 247 -1.86 2.15 17.55
CA THR A 247 -2.15 2.20 16.12
C THR A 247 -1.69 0.91 15.46
N ARG A 248 -2.56 0.27 14.67
CA ARG A 248 -2.25 -0.98 13.97
C ARG A 248 -2.18 -0.79 12.46
N TYR A 249 -1.21 -1.42 11.81
CA TYR A 249 -1.16 -1.56 10.36
C TYR A 249 -0.30 -2.77 9.97
N ASN A 250 -0.49 -3.26 8.74
CA ASN A 250 0.31 -4.34 8.18
C ASN A 250 1.09 -3.82 6.99
N ILE A 251 2.33 -4.26 6.85
CA ILE A 251 3.15 -4.07 5.65
C ILE A 251 3.12 -5.39 4.89
N LEU A 252 2.70 -5.33 3.63
CA LEU A 252 2.53 -6.48 2.76
C LEU A 252 3.49 -6.36 1.58
N THR A 253 4.29 -7.39 1.34
CA THR A 253 5.00 -7.56 0.06
C THR A 253 4.32 -8.70 -0.69
N TYR A 254 3.92 -8.45 -1.93
CA TYR A 254 3.07 -9.35 -2.69
C TYR A 254 3.38 -9.28 -4.18
N GLY A 255 3.11 -10.37 -4.90
CA GLY A 255 3.26 -10.44 -6.35
C GLY A 255 2.16 -9.68 -7.11
N ALA A 256 2.12 -9.83 -8.42
CA ALA A 256 1.12 -9.16 -9.24
C ALA A 256 -0.32 -9.51 -8.83
N ILE A 257 -1.19 -8.51 -8.79
CA ILE A 257 -2.62 -8.69 -8.51
C ILE A 257 -3.31 -9.29 -9.74
N SER A 258 -4.03 -10.38 -9.53
CA SER A 258 -4.85 -11.05 -10.54
C SER A 258 -6.23 -11.38 -9.95
N GLY A 259 -7.29 -10.93 -10.62
CA GLY A 259 -8.67 -11.18 -10.17
C GLY A 259 -9.01 -10.58 -8.79
N GLY A 260 -8.34 -9.50 -8.38
CA GLY A 260 -8.55 -8.85 -7.07
C GLY A 260 -7.83 -9.52 -5.89
N THR A 261 -6.96 -10.48 -6.17
CA THR A 261 -6.12 -11.18 -5.18
C THR A 261 -4.66 -11.16 -5.60
N ALA A 262 -3.76 -11.31 -4.64
CA ALA A 262 -2.33 -11.45 -4.89
C ALA A 262 -1.71 -12.47 -3.95
N THR A 263 -0.56 -13.01 -4.37
CA THR A 263 0.26 -13.88 -3.55
C THR A 263 1.10 -13.05 -2.60
N ALA A 264 0.87 -13.17 -1.29
CA ALA A 264 1.73 -12.56 -0.29
C ALA A 264 3.06 -13.31 -0.21
N GLN A 265 4.14 -12.54 -0.33
CA GLN A 265 5.51 -12.98 -0.18
C GLN A 265 6.02 -12.71 1.25
N SER A 266 5.53 -11.64 1.87
CA SER A 266 5.73 -11.37 3.29
C SER A 266 4.59 -10.52 3.87
N LYS A 267 4.35 -10.67 5.17
CA LYS A 267 3.42 -9.84 5.95
C LYS A 267 4.10 -9.49 7.27
N ILE A 268 4.23 -8.19 7.53
CA ILE A 268 4.75 -7.67 8.80
C ILE A 268 3.58 -7.00 9.52
N GLU A 269 3.16 -7.59 10.63
CA GLU A 269 2.12 -7.01 11.49
C GLU A 269 2.75 -6.02 12.44
N THR A 270 2.32 -4.76 12.37
CA THR A 270 2.91 -3.66 13.13
C THR A 270 1.89 -3.04 14.09
N ILE A 271 2.33 -2.79 15.31
CA ILE A 271 1.61 -2.04 16.33
C ILE A 271 2.55 -0.93 16.79
N VAL A 272 2.04 0.30 16.92
CA VAL A 272 2.78 1.38 17.58
C VAL A 272 1.97 1.85 18.78
N VAL A 273 2.62 1.97 19.92
CA VAL A 273 1.98 2.28 21.21
C VAL A 273 2.64 3.50 21.85
N GLY A 274 1.82 4.31 22.53
CA GLY A 274 2.29 5.31 23.48
C GLY A 274 2.05 4.81 24.90
N CYS A 275 3.08 4.88 25.75
CA CYS A 275 3.10 4.24 27.05
C CYS A 275 3.66 5.16 28.13
N THR A 276 3.11 5.06 29.33
CA THR A 276 3.71 5.61 30.54
C THR A 276 4.51 4.53 31.25
N CYS A 277 5.81 4.77 31.40
CA CYS A 277 6.77 3.84 31.98
C CYS A 277 7.32 4.37 33.30
N SER A 278 7.69 3.49 34.22
CA SER A 278 8.21 3.84 35.54
C SER A 278 9.41 2.99 35.92
N TYR A 279 10.51 3.65 36.26
CA TYR A 279 11.69 2.99 36.83
C TYR A 279 11.38 2.34 38.20
N ALA A 280 10.38 2.84 38.93
CA ALA A 280 9.95 2.25 40.19
C ALA A 280 9.26 0.89 40.02
N ASN A 281 8.79 0.58 38.80
CA ASN A 281 8.14 -0.68 38.44
C ASN A 281 9.10 -1.66 37.75
N ALA A 282 10.40 -1.40 37.80
CA ALA A 282 11.42 -2.32 37.31
C ALA A 282 11.33 -3.68 38.03
N ASP A 283 11.44 -4.77 37.28
CA ASP A 283 11.46 -6.14 37.82
C ASP A 283 12.81 -6.80 37.53
N THR A 284 13.68 -6.87 38.54
CA THR A 284 15.01 -7.46 38.40
C THR A 284 14.98 -8.98 38.18
N SER A 285 13.83 -9.64 38.31
CA SER A 285 13.68 -11.07 38.00
C SER A 285 13.43 -11.34 36.52
N VAL A 286 13.10 -10.31 35.74
CA VAL A 286 12.80 -10.40 34.31
C VAL A 286 13.96 -9.79 33.51
N VAL A 287 14.35 -10.50 32.45
CA VAL A 287 15.38 -10.04 31.51
C VAL A 287 14.73 -9.14 30.45
N GLY A 288 15.35 -7.99 30.17
CA GLY A 288 14.96 -7.16 29.03
C GLY A 288 15.42 -7.78 27.71
N TYR A 289 14.85 -7.37 26.60
CA TYR A 289 15.25 -7.85 25.28
C TYR A 289 15.87 -6.72 24.43
N ARG A 290 16.79 -7.12 23.55
CA ARG A 290 17.31 -6.27 22.48
C ARG A 290 16.24 -6.03 21.41
N PRO A 291 16.37 -4.98 20.57
CA PRO A 291 15.40 -4.76 19.49
C PRO A 291 15.41 -5.93 18.51
N SER A 292 14.22 -6.32 18.06
CA SER A 292 14.09 -7.02 16.78
C SER A 292 14.48 -6.06 15.66
N TYR A 293 15.21 -6.53 14.66
CA TYR A 293 15.63 -5.70 13.52
C TYR A 293 15.50 -6.48 12.21
N TRP A 294 15.41 -5.75 11.09
CA TRP A 294 15.36 -6.35 9.77
C TRP A 294 16.75 -6.82 9.33
N ASN A 295 16.90 -8.11 8.98
CA ASN A 295 18.18 -8.69 8.55
C ASN A 295 18.30 -8.90 7.03
N ALA A 296 17.63 -8.06 6.24
CA ALA A 296 17.46 -8.16 4.78
C ALA A 296 16.37 -9.16 4.32
N TYR A 297 15.96 -10.11 5.17
CA TYR A 297 14.98 -11.13 4.81
C TYR A 297 13.76 -11.15 5.71
N ARG A 298 13.96 -10.94 7.01
CA ARG A 298 12.89 -10.91 8.03
C ARG A 298 13.31 -10.10 9.24
N TYR A 299 12.36 -9.83 10.11
CA TYR A 299 12.65 -9.36 11.46
C TYR A 299 13.24 -10.51 12.31
N THR A 300 14.35 -10.23 13.01
CA THR A 300 15.06 -11.22 13.84
C THR A 300 14.34 -11.44 15.17
N PRO A 301 14.36 -12.67 15.71
CA PRO A 301 14.00 -12.90 17.11
C PRO A 301 14.95 -12.09 18.01
N PRO A 302 14.43 -11.36 19.02
CA PRO A 302 15.28 -10.52 19.85
C PRO A 302 16.12 -11.36 20.81
N GLU A 303 17.38 -10.98 20.96
CA GLU A 303 18.28 -11.57 21.95
C GLU A 303 18.00 -10.99 23.35
N PRO A 304 18.24 -11.76 24.43
CA PRO A 304 18.23 -11.21 25.78
C PRO A 304 19.24 -10.07 25.92
N ALA A 305 18.82 -8.96 26.54
CA ALA A 305 19.74 -7.91 26.94
C ALA A 305 20.61 -8.39 28.12
N ILE A 306 21.80 -7.81 28.26
CA ILE A 306 22.71 -8.10 29.37
C ILE A 306 22.16 -7.55 30.70
N THR A 307 21.15 -6.67 30.62
CA THR A 307 20.53 -5.99 31.75
C THR A 307 19.14 -6.57 32.06
N THR A 308 18.79 -6.57 33.34
CA THR A 308 17.43 -6.81 33.81
C THR A 308 16.50 -5.68 33.37
N GLN A 309 15.19 -5.92 33.41
CA GLN A 309 14.16 -4.93 33.09
C GLN A 309 14.42 -3.58 33.80
N PRO A 310 14.78 -2.50 33.07
CA PRO A 310 15.13 -1.23 33.69
C PRO A 310 13.91 -0.44 34.18
N ALA A 311 12.74 -0.64 33.56
CA ALA A 311 11.50 0.02 33.91
C ALA A 311 10.28 -0.89 33.66
N GLY A 312 9.17 -0.59 34.33
CA GLY A 312 7.91 -1.30 34.16
C GLY A 312 6.77 -0.38 33.76
N TRP A 313 5.73 -0.99 33.21
CA TRP A 313 4.49 -0.31 32.85
C TRP A 313 3.75 0.17 34.11
N THR A 314 3.15 1.36 34.08
CA THR A 314 2.35 1.90 35.20
C THR A 314 0.92 1.37 35.28
N GLN A 315 0.47 0.62 34.25
CA GLN A 315 -0.85 -0.01 34.16
C GLN A 315 -2.03 0.97 34.37
N ALA A 316 -2.23 1.88 33.41
CA ALA A 316 -3.44 2.70 33.33
C ALA A 316 -4.52 2.04 32.44
N ASP A 317 -5.80 2.22 32.78
CA ASP A 317 -6.96 1.62 32.07
C ASP A 317 -7.12 2.08 30.60
N ASN A 318 -6.35 3.08 30.18
CA ASN A 318 -6.37 3.68 28.85
C ASN A 318 -5.11 3.40 28.01
N GLU A 319 -4.23 2.50 28.45
CA GLU A 319 -2.98 2.15 27.76
C GLU A 319 -3.01 0.74 27.16
N SER A 320 -2.18 0.50 26.14
CA SER A 320 -2.08 -0.82 25.51
C SER A 320 -1.41 -1.84 26.44
N THR A 321 -1.85 -3.09 26.41
CA THR A 321 -1.17 -4.20 27.10
C THR A 321 0.26 -4.42 26.59
N HIS A 322 0.56 -3.96 25.37
CA HIS A 322 1.91 -3.98 24.79
C HIS A 322 2.88 -3.03 25.49
N CYS A 323 2.41 -2.11 26.34
CA CYS A 323 3.26 -1.26 27.17
C CYS A 323 4.13 -2.06 28.14
N THR A 324 3.71 -3.27 28.52
CA THR A 324 4.54 -4.20 29.31
C THR A 324 5.86 -4.52 28.61
N SER A 325 5.83 -4.81 27.30
CA SER A 325 7.05 -5.11 26.54
C SER A 325 7.81 -3.84 26.18
N CYS A 326 7.10 -2.77 25.83
CA CYS A 326 7.69 -1.46 25.54
C CYS A 326 8.55 -0.95 26.71
N CYS A 327 7.96 -0.79 27.90
CA CYS A 327 8.69 -0.29 29.06
C CYS A 327 9.82 -1.22 29.54
N ARG A 328 9.67 -2.54 29.31
CA ARG A 328 10.71 -3.52 29.66
C ARG A 328 11.92 -3.44 28.76
N ASP A 329 11.70 -3.33 27.45
CA ASP A 329 12.73 -3.57 26.43
C ASP A 329 13.38 -2.28 25.92
N HIS A 330 12.62 -1.20 25.74
CA HIS A 330 13.02 0.00 24.98
C HIS A 330 14.06 0.88 25.70
N HIS A 331 15.29 0.39 25.82
CA HIS A 331 16.40 1.04 26.52
C HIS A 331 17.72 0.77 25.79
N ASP A 332 18.35 1.80 25.21
CA ASP A 332 19.70 1.69 24.64
C ASP A 332 20.81 2.12 25.61
N GLN A 333 20.45 2.72 26.75
CA GLN A 333 21.39 3.06 27.80
C GLN A 333 20.92 2.58 29.17
N VAL A 334 21.87 2.07 29.97
CA VAL A 334 21.64 1.78 31.40
C VAL A 334 22.72 2.48 32.21
N ALA A 335 22.31 3.26 33.22
CA ALA A 335 23.20 4.07 34.06
C ALA A 335 24.11 5.06 33.28
N GLY A 336 23.65 5.56 32.14
CA GLY A 336 24.38 6.55 31.31
C GLY A 336 25.49 5.95 30.44
N ALA A 337 25.56 4.62 30.34
CA ALA A 337 26.40 3.92 29.38
C ALA A 337 25.53 3.17 28.37
N ASP A 338 25.94 3.20 27.11
CA ASP A 338 25.35 2.38 26.05
C ASP A 338 25.48 0.90 26.43
N VAL A 339 24.35 0.20 26.54
CA VAL A 339 24.34 -1.23 26.88
C VAL A 339 24.96 -2.09 25.77
N SER A 340 25.29 -1.50 24.61
CA SER A 340 25.99 -2.20 23.55
C SER A 340 26.76 -1.29 22.59
N ASN A 341 28.07 -1.21 22.76
CA ASN A 341 28.92 -0.59 21.74
C ASN A 341 28.97 -1.36 20.38
N ASN A 342 28.29 -2.50 20.23
CA ASN A 342 28.48 -3.45 19.12
C ASN A 342 27.20 -4.17 18.62
N GLY A 343 25.99 -3.64 18.83
CA GLY A 343 24.77 -4.32 18.34
C GLY A 343 23.60 -3.38 18.04
N PRO A 344 22.47 -3.93 17.53
CA PRO A 344 21.28 -3.17 17.16
C PRO A 344 20.70 -2.38 18.35
N LYS A 345 20.17 -1.20 18.05
CA LYS A 345 19.60 -0.23 18.99
C LYS A 345 18.13 0.05 18.70
N PHE A 346 17.36 0.44 19.72
CA PHE A 346 16.00 0.91 19.56
C PHE A 346 15.96 2.27 18.85
N ASP A 347 16.86 3.18 19.20
CA ASP A 347 17.12 4.42 18.48
C ASP A 347 18.52 4.41 17.83
N PRO A 348 18.68 3.75 16.67
CA PRO A 348 19.99 3.60 16.03
C PRO A 348 20.54 4.87 15.39
N ARG A 349 19.73 5.92 15.19
CA ARG A 349 20.22 7.20 14.66
C ARG A 349 20.83 8.09 15.75
N ARG A 350 20.71 7.74 17.02
CA ARG A 350 21.27 8.50 18.15
C ARG A 350 22.45 7.82 18.83
N SER A 351 23.29 8.65 19.42
CA SER A 351 24.41 8.20 20.26
C SER A 351 24.00 7.98 21.71
N ASN A 352 22.94 8.65 22.17
CA ASN A 352 22.35 8.51 23.49
C ASN A 352 20.81 8.47 23.36
N HIS A 353 20.18 7.53 24.07
CA HIS A 353 18.74 7.37 24.17
C HIS A 353 18.34 7.68 25.63
N MET A 354 17.76 8.85 25.83
CA MET A 354 17.32 9.33 27.15
C MET A 354 15.80 9.32 27.21
N HIS A 355 15.27 9.13 28.42
CA HIS A 355 13.84 9.11 28.67
C HIS A 355 13.35 10.44 29.21
N TYR A 356 12.18 10.89 28.75
CA TYR A 356 11.63 12.21 29.05
C TYR A 356 10.17 12.14 29.52
N ARG A 357 9.71 13.22 30.13
CA ARG A 357 8.32 13.41 30.55
C ARG A 357 7.92 14.86 30.36
N HIS A 358 6.63 15.11 30.29
CA HIS A 358 6.11 16.47 30.39
C HIS A 358 6.03 16.92 31.87
N ASP A 359 6.54 18.11 32.18
CA ASP A 359 6.34 18.75 33.48
C ASP A 359 4.92 19.33 33.63
N SER A 360 4.58 19.92 34.78
CA SER A 360 3.27 20.53 35.01
C SER A 360 2.96 21.73 34.09
N GLY A 361 3.98 22.30 33.46
CA GLY A 361 3.86 23.34 32.44
C GLY A 361 3.73 22.80 31.01
N GLY A 362 3.78 21.48 30.83
CA GLY A 362 3.75 20.82 29.52
C GLY A 362 5.08 20.89 28.77
N ASN A 363 6.20 21.14 29.45
CA ASN A 363 7.53 21.12 28.83
C ASN A 363 8.17 19.75 28.96
N LEU A 364 8.85 19.28 27.91
CA LEU A 364 9.67 18.07 27.98
C LEU A 364 10.87 18.29 28.92
N VAL A 365 10.99 17.42 29.92
CA VAL A 365 12.10 17.38 30.87
C VAL A 365 12.63 15.96 30.98
N SER A 366 13.96 15.80 31.07
CA SER A 366 14.56 14.48 31.21
C SER A 366 14.15 13.83 32.54
N SER A 367 13.87 12.53 32.50
CA SER A 367 13.52 11.73 33.67
C SER A 367 14.75 11.23 34.45
N GLY A 368 15.96 11.40 33.91
CA GLY A 368 17.22 11.15 34.63
C GLY A 368 17.35 9.75 35.25
N ASN A 369 16.86 8.72 34.54
CA ASN A 369 16.79 7.32 34.99
C ASN A 369 16.05 7.10 36.32
N SER A 370 15.08 7.97 36.66
CA SER A 370 14.31 7.87 37.90
C SER A 370 12.87 8.34 37.72
N GLY A 371 11.91 7.68 38.38
CA GLY A 371 10.50 8.08 38.30
C GLY A 371 9.78 7.63 37.03
N VAL A 372 8.82 8.45 36.56
CA VAL A 372 7.91 8.13 35.45
C VAL A 372 8.32 8.89 34.18
N TYR A 373 8.17 8.27 33.01
CA TYR A 373 8.46 8.84 31.70
C TYR A 373 7.46 8.37 30.64
N GLU A 374 7.39 9.09 29.52
CA GLU A 374 6.58 8.74 28.36
C GLU A 374 7.44 8.06 27.31
N GLU A 375 6.90 7.02 26.68
CA GLU A 375 7.61 6.18 25.73
C GLU A 375 6.73 5.85 24.53
N SER A 376 7.33 5.71 23.34
CA SER A 376 6.61 5.25 22.15
C SER A 376 7.36 4.14 21.44
N CYS A 377 6.75 2.95 21.43
CA CYS A 377 7.38 1.76 20.87
C CYS A 377 6.68 1.29 19.61
N ARG A 378 7.47 0.95 18.59
CA ARG A 378 7.04 0.12 17.47
C ARG A 378 7.26 -1.35 17.82
N LEU A 379 6.22 -2.16 17.64
CA LEU A 379 6.24 -3.60 17.81
C LEU A 379 5.89 -4.30 16.51
N VAL A 380 6.65 -5.34 16.18
CA VAL A 380 6.39 -6.22 15.03
C VAL A 380 6.19 -7.65 15.51
N ARG A 381 5.33 -8.41 14.82
CA ARG A 381 5.14 -9.83 15.17
C ARG A 381 6.29 -10.68 14.62
N VAL A 382 7.06 -11.30 15.53
CA VAL A 382 8.15 -12.24 15.22
C VAL A 382 7.84 -13.57 15.90
N ASP A 383 7.82 -14.65 15.12
CA ASP A 383 7.52 -16.02 15.59
C ASP A 383 6.25 -16.10 16.47
N GLY A 384 5.21 -15.37 16.05
CA GLY A 384 3.91 -15.35 16.73
C GLY A 384 3.79 -14.36 17.89
N VAL A 385 4.88 -13.72 18.34
CA VAL A 385 4.91 -12.79 19.48
C VAL A 385 5.25 -11.37 19.03
N TYR A 386 4.55 -10.35 19.54
CA TYR A 386 4.94 -8.96 19.29
C TYR A 386 6.23 -8.63 20.06
N ARG A 387 7.25 -8.20 19.32
CA ARG A 387 8.56 -7.80 19.84
C ARG A 387 8.79 -6.33 19.54
N VAL A 388 9.37 -5.62 20.49
CA VAL A 388 9.79 -4.23 20.28
C VAL A 388 10.91 -4.23 19.23
N THR A 389 10.80 -3.36 18.24
CA THR A 389 11.78 -3.16 17.18
C THR A 389 12.33 -1.74 17.24
N ALA A 390 13.38 -1.47 16.48
CA ALA A 390 13.91 -0.12 16.32
C ALA A 390 12.82 0.86 15.87
N ASP A 391 13.01 2.12 16.21
CA ASP A 391 12.14 3.22 15.86
C ASP A 391 11.97 3.36 14.35
N ALA A 392 10.74 3.67 13.95
CA ALA A 392 10.47 4.07 12.58
C ALA A 392 11.02 5.48 12.37
N TYR A 393 11.75 5.67 11.28
CA TYR A 393 12.18 7.01 10.87
C TYR A 393 11.49 7.42 9.58
N THR A 394 10.82 8.57 9.65
CA THR A 394 10.27 9.23 8.47
C THR A 394 11.41 9.79 7.63
N ASP A 395 11.45 9.44 6.36
CA ASP A 395 12.37 10.05 5.40
C ASP A 395 11.69 11.18 4.60
N GLN A 396 10.44 11.02 4.18
CA GLN A 396 9.69 12.06 3.45
C GLN A 396 8.21 12.10 3.84
N VAL A 397 7.61 13.27 3.61
CA VAL A 397 6.20 13.57 3.87
C VAL A 397 5.67 14.37 2.71
N ASN A 398 4.61 13.89 2.09
CA ASN A 398 4.05 14.51 0.90
C ASN A 398 2.53 14.59 1.00
N LEU A 399 2.01 15.78 0.71
CA LEU A 399 0.61 16.01 0.43
C LEU A 399 0.34 15.69 -1.04
N LEU A 400 -0.65 14.85 -1.26
CA LEU A 400 -1.05 14.42 -2.59
C LEU A 400 -2.39 15.06 -2.96
N GLU A 401 -2.52 15.48 -4.22
CA GLU A 401 -3.80 15.92 -4.77
C GLU A 401 -4.87 14.83 -4.58
N THR A 402 -5.95 15.19 -3.88
CA THR A 402 -7.12 14.33 -3.72
C THR A 402 -8.18 14.62 -4.76
N LYS A 403 -9.02 13.63 -5.06
CA LYS A 403 -10.04 13.74 -6.11
C LYS A 403 -10.99 14.92 -5.91
N ASN A 404 -11.45 15.16 -4.67
CA ASN A 404 -12.37 16.27 -4.36
C ASN A 404 -13.57 16.42 -5.32
N ASP A 405 -14.04 15.31 -5.90
CA ASP A 405 -14.96 15.24 -7.05
C ASP A 405 -16.44 15.08 -6.66
N GLY A 406 -16.76 15.15 -5.36
CA GLY A 406 -18.10 14.92 -4.85
C GLY A 406 -18.56 13.45 -4.88
N GLY A 407 -17.67 12.51 -5.27
CA GLY A 407 -17.95 11.09 -5.31
C GLY A 407 -17.98 10.41 -3.93
N THR A 408 -17.89 9.08 -3.91
CA THR A 408 -17.88 8.28 -2.68
C THR A 408 -16.51 8.22 -1.99
N THR A 409 -15.43 8.52 -2.72
CA THR A 409 -14.04 8.46 -2.22
C THR A 409 -13.23 9.74 -2.52
N PRO A 410 -13.76 10.95 -2.34
CA PRO A 410 -13.09 12.18 -2.78
C PRO A 410 -11.82 12.51 -1.97
N TYR A 411 -11.58 11.77 -0.89
CA TYR A 411 -10.42 11.87 0.00
C TYR A 411 -9.21 11.06 -0.45
N ILE A 412 -9.37 10.16 -1.43
CA ILE A 412 -8.23 9.41 -1.97
C ILE A 412 -7.49 10.24 -3.03
N PRO A 413 -6.18 10.01 -3.24
CA PRO A 413 -5.43 10.70 -4.27
C PRO A 413 -6.00 10.49 -5.69
N THR A 414 -5.74 11.45 -6.58
CA THR A 414 -6.02 11.29 -8.02
C THR A 414 -5.12 10.19 -8.61
N THR A 415 -5.52 9.63 -9.76
CA THR A 415 -4.69 8.64 -10.47
C THR A 415 -3.33 9.22 -10.86
N GLN A 416 -3.30 10.51 -11.24
CA GLN A 416 -2.07 11.21 -11.59
C GLN A 416 -1.18 11.41 -10.36
N ALA A 417 -1.72 11.91 -9.24
CA ALA A 417 -0.95 12.08 -8.00
C ALA A 417 -0.41 10.75 -7.46
N THR A 418 -1.19 9.67 -7.57
CA THR A 418 -0.74 8.31 -7.23
C THR A 418 0.47 7.90 -8.08
N SER A 419 0.40 8.11 -9.39
CA SER A 419 1.48 7.78 -10.32
C SER A 419 2.74 8.62 -10.07
N ASN A 420 2.56 9.93 -9.81
CA ASN A 420 3.65 10.86 -9.52
C ASN A 420 4.36 10.46 -8.22
N TYR A 421 3.61 10.13 -7.17
CA TYR A 421 4.17 9.68 -5.90
C TYR A 421 4.94 8.35 -6.05
N GLN A 422 4.41 7.38 -6.80
CA GLN A 422 5.10 6.11 -7.06
C GLN A 422 6.44 6.33 -7.78
N GLU A 423 6.46 7.20 -8.80
CA GLU A 423 7.69 7.56 -9.53
C GLU A 423 8.68 8.32 -8.64
N PHE A 424 8.19 9.28 -7.84
CA PHE A 424 9.01 10.02 -6.87
C PHE A 424 9.66 9.08 -5.85
N ALA A 425 8.87 8.22 -5.20
CA ALA A 425 9.36 7.31 -4.17
C ALA A 425 10.43 6.37 -4.72
N LEU A 426 10.22 5.82 -5.93
CA LEU A 426 11.22 4.99 -6.61
C LEU A 426 12.51 5.76 -6.90
N LYS A 427 12.44 6.98 -7.46
CA LYS A 427 13.64 7.80 -7.73
C LYS A 427 14.39 8.18 -6.45
N LEU A 428 13.68 8.40 -5.35
CA LEU A 428 14.29 8.68 -4.06
C LEU A 428 15.04 7.45 -3.54
N LEU A 429 14.40 6.26 -3.58
CA LEU A 429 15.03 5.00 -3.20
C LEU A 429 16.22 4.68 -4.13
N ASP A 430 16.12 5.01 -5.41
CA ASP A 430 17.23 4.88 -6.34
C ASP A 430 18.42 5.74 -5.96
N ALA A 431 18.20 7.03 -5.77
CA ALA A 431 19.25 7.98 -5.43
C ALA A 431 19.93 7.60 -4.10
N ARG A 432 19.15 7.18 -3.10
CA ARG A 432 19.67 6.84 -1.77
C ARG A 432 20.28 5.45 -1.68
N LEU A 433 19.67 4.44 -2.31
CA LEU A 433 19.95 3.03 -2.04
C LEU A 433 20.46 2.27 -3.26
N VAL A 434 19.85 2.42 -4.44
CA VAL A 434 20.21 1.59 -5.61
C VAL A 434 21.45 2.12 -6.33
N ASN A 435 21.52 3.43 -6.55
CA ASN A 435 22.54 4.10 -7.37
C ASN A 435 23.71 4.66 -6.56
N THR A 436 23.59 4.80 -5.24
CA THR A 436 24.74 5.15 -4.41
C THR A 436 25.84 4.08 -4.48
N THR A 437 27.10 4.51 -4.56
CA THR A 437 28.28 3.65 -4.51
C THR A 437 28.90 3.57 -3.11
N SER A 438 28.49 4.44 -2.19
CA SER A 438 29.03 4.45 -0.82
C SER A 438 28.13 3.69 0.14
N ALA A 439 28.67 2.64 0.76
CA ALA A 439 27.97 1.87 1.79
C ALA A 439 27.77 2.67 3.08
N THR A 440 28.63 3.65 3.38
CA THR A 440 28.59 4.43 4.62
C THR A 440 27.48 5.48 4.64
N THR A 441 26.89 5.80 3.49
CA THR A 441 25.85 6.83 3.37
C THR A 441 24.44 6.24 3.24
N LEU A 442 24.29 4.91 3.26
CA LEU A 442 22.98 4.27 3.04
C LEU A 442 21.95 4.64 4.12
N ASN A 443 22.40 4.89 5.36
CA ASN A 443 21.54 5.37 6.44
C ASN A 443 21.31 6.89 6.43
N ASN A 444 22.01 7.65 5.58
CA ASN A 444 21.83 9.10 5.50
C ASN A 444 20.64 9.45 4.60
N SER A 445 19.79 10.36 5.03
CA SER A 445 18.76 10.95 4.17
C SER A 445 19.38 11.81 3.07
N LEU A 446 18.68 11.94 1.95
CA LEU A 446 19.10 12.83 0.85
C LEU A 446 19.00 14.30 1.29
N SER A 447 19.85 15.15 0.73
CA SER A 447 19.75 16.60 0.96
C SER A 447 18.45 17.17 0.40
N GLY A 448 17.87 18.17 1.06
CA GLY A 448 16.62 18.80 0.63
C GLY A 448 16.62 19.31 -0.82
N SER A 449 17.75 19.78 -1.37
CA SER A 449 17.83 20.19 -2.77
C SER A 449 17.71 19.05 -3.78
N VAL A 450 18.19 17.85 -3.40
CA VAL A 450 18.04 16.65 -4.24
C VAL A 450 16.60 16.17 -4.18
N VAL A 451 16.00 16.16 -2.99
CA VAL A 451 14.58 15.81 -2.81
C VAL A 451 13.68 16.75 -3.61
N ALA A 452 13.84 18.07 -3.47
CA ALA A 452 13.03 19.05 -4.19
C ALA A 452 13.11 18.89 -5.72
N ALA A 453 14.28 18.52 -6.27
CA ALA A 453 14.43 18.25 -7.69
C ALA A 453 13.74 16.96 -8.17
N LEU A 454 13.52 16.00 -7.25
CA LEU A 454 12.73 14.79 -7.52
C LEU A 454 11.23 15.07 -7.39
N GLU A 455 10.83 15.93 -6.46
CA GLU A 455 9.43 16.33 -6.24
C GLU A 455 8.89 17.19 -7.39
N ASP A 456 9.73 18.08 -7.94
CA ASP A 456 9.40 18.95 -9.07
C ASP A 456 10.43 18.82 -10.21
N PRO A 457 10.29 17.82 -11.10
CA PRO A 457 11.29 17.53 -12.12
C PRO A 457 11.35 18.60 -13.24
N VAL A 458 12.57 18.98 -13.60
CA VAL A 458 12.86 19.97 -14.66
C VAL A 458 13.54 19.31 -15.87
N PRO A 459 13.11 19.61 -17.13
CA PRO A 459 12.00 20.47 -17.50
C PRO A 459 10.64 19.83 -17.19
N ALA A 460 9.63 20.67 -16.90
CA ALA A 460 8.27 20.21 -16.65
C ALA A 460 7.74 19.35 -17.81
N THR A 461 7.04 18.27 -17.48
CA THR A 461 6.49 17.31 -18.44
C THR A 461 4.97 17.38 -18.51
N TYR A 462 4.37 16.91 -19.61
CA TYR A 462 2.91 16.76 -19.72
C TYR A 462 2.52 15.29 -20.00
N PRO A 463 1.63 14.67 -19.20
CA PRO A 463 1.08 15.19 -17.95
C PRO A 463 2.17 15.45 -16.89
N SER A 464 1.86 16.32 -15.91
CA SER A 464 2.83 16.69 -14.88
C SER A 464 3.23 15.48 -14.05
N LYS A 465 4.54 15.33 -13.83
CA LYS A 465 5.14 14.35 -12.93
C LYS A 465 5.47 14.93 -11.55
N SER A 466 5.20 16.22 -11.35
CA SER A 466 5.42 16.91 -10.08
C SER A 466 4.42 16.41 -9.05
N ILE A 467 4.89 16.08 -7.84
CA ILE A 467 4.01 15.78 -6.72
C ILE A 467 3.46 17.05 -6.06
N ASN A 468 4.02 18.21 -6.40
CA ASN A 468 3.62 19.53 -5.91
C ASN A 468 2.46 20.15 -6.71
N GLU A 469 1.86 19.40 -7.64
CA GLU A 469 0.68 19.82 -8.39
C GLU A 469 -0.61 19.26 -7.74
N PRO A 470 -1.66 20.08 -7.57
CA PRO A 470 -1.71 21.50 -7.90
C PRO A 470 -1.00 22.35 -6.84
N ALA A 471 -0.26 23.37 -7.29
CA ALA A 471 0.43 24.28 -6.37
C ALA A 471 -0.54 25.04 -5.43
N THR A 472 -1.81 25.20 -5.82
CA THR A 472 -2.87 25.81 -5.02
C THR A 472 -4.22 25.16 -5.24
N ILE A 473 -5.05 25.05 -4.19
CA ILE A 473 -6.43 24.54 -4.27
C ILE A 473 -7.44 25.68 -4.03
N SER A 474 -8.37 25.89 -4.96
CA SER A 474 -9.48 26.82 -4.74
C SER A 474 -10.48 26.29 -3.71
N ILE A 475 -10.91 27.14 -2.77
CA ILE A 475 -11.93 26.81 -1.76
C ILE A 475 -13.04 27.86 -1.72
N GLU A 476 -14.25 27.42 -2.07
CA GLU A 476 -15.47 28.23 -2.12
C GLU A 476 -16.23 28.19 -0.78
N ASP A 477 -17.20 29.09 -0.65
CA ASP A 477 -18.09 29.06 0.52
C ASP A 477 -18.95 27.78 0.54
N GLY A 478 -19.09 27.17 1.72
CA GLY A 478 -19.83 25.92 1.91
C GLY A 478 -19.18 24.66 1.30
N VAL A 479 -18.03 24.79 0.63
CA VAL A 479 -17.31 23.66 0.01
C VAL A 479 -16.18 23.18 0.92
N GLN A 480 -16.09 21.86 1.09
CA GLN A 480 -15.02 21.22 1.82
C GLN A 480 -14.03 20.54 0.87
N LYS A 481 -12.75 20.54 1.22
CA LYS A 481 -11.67 19.90 0.46
C LYS A 481 -10.90 18.92 1.35
N TRP A 482 -10.62 17.75 0.81
CA TRP A 482 -9.83 16.73 1.48
C TRP A 482 -8.35 16.90 1.12
N LEU A 483 -7.47 16.66 2.09
CA LEU A 483 -6.05 16.50 1.89
C LEU A 483 -5.66 15.04 2.17
N HIS A 484 -4.61 14.57 1.52
CA HIS A 484 -4.05 13.23 1.75
C HIS A 484 -2.58 13.36 2.08
N ASN A 485 -2.19 12.90 3.27
CA ASN A 485 -0.80 12.92 3.72
C ASN A 485 -0.19 11.52 3.60
N ARG A 486 0.98 11.42 2.96
CA ARG A 486 1.74 10.18 2.80
C ARG A 486 3.13 10.33 3.40
N GLY A 487 3.52 9.38 4.24
CA GLY A 487 4.88 9.28 4.75
C GLY A 487 5.64 8.13 4.12
N LEU A 488 6.89 8.36 3.72
CA LEU A 488 7.84 7.33 3.32
C LEU A 488 8.83 7.09 4.46
N TYR A 489 8.82 5.88 5.00
CA TYR A 489 9.69 5.43 6.08
C TYR A 489 10.73 4.47 5.53
N ILE A 490 11.97 4.64 5.96
CA ILE A 490 13.08 3.74 5.64
C ILE A 490 13.77 3.44 6.97
N ASP A 491 13.66 2.20 7.42
CA ASP A 491 14.26 1.80 8.69
C ASP A 491 15.79 1.89 8.60
N TYR A 492 16.41 2.02 9.76
CA TYR A 492 17.85 1.98 9.86
C TYR A 492 18.38 0.62 9.37
N LEU A 493 19.37 0.67 8.48
CA LEU A 493 20.00 -0.51 7.90
C LEU A 493 21.14 -0.94 8.80
N GLU A 494 20.94 -2.06 9.48
CA GLU A 494 21.98 -2.71 10.27
C GLU A 494 23.16 -3.18 9.37
N PRO A 495 24.38 -3.35 9.92
CA PRO A 495 25.56 -3.73 9.15
C PRO A 495 25.37 -4.96 8.24
N GLU A 496 24.58 -5.94 8.70
CA GLU A 496 24.23 -7.13 7.91
C GLU A 496 23.41 -6.79 6.65
N VAL A 497 22.45 -5.87 6.75
CA VAL A 497 21.64 -5.41 5.61
C VAL A 497 22.48 -4.63 4.63
N ILE A 498 23.36 -3.75 5.14
CA ILE A 498 24.32 -3.01 4.31
C ILE A 498 25.22 -3.98 3.55
N ALA A 499 25.74 -5.02 4.21
CA ALA A 499 26.56 -6.05 3.57
C ALA A 499 25.77 -6.80 2.48
N ALA A 500 24.51 -7.16 2.73
CA ALA A 500 23.63 -7.81 1.76
C ALA A 500 23.37 -6.91 0.52
N ILE A 501 23.12 -5.61 0.72
CA ILE A 501 22.96 -4.63 -0.37
C ILE A 501 24.25 -4.51 -1.19
N VAL A 502 25.41 -4.40 -0.55
CA VAL A 502 26.71 -4.31 -1.23
C VAL A 502 26.98 -5.58 -2.03
N GLN A 503 26.69 -6.75 -1.47
CA GLN A 503 26.82 -8.03 -2.16
C GLN A 503 25.87 -8.11 -3.37
N ALA A 504 24.60 -7.76 -3.21
CA ALA A 504 23.62 -7.75 -4.29
C ALA A 504 24.04 -6.83 -5.44
N LYS A 505 24.51 -5.62 -5.13
CA LYS A 505 25.07 -4.69 -6.13
C LYS A 505 26.30 -5.26 -6.84
N THR A 506 27.20 -5.91 -6.10
CA THR A 506 28.42 -6.51 -6.65
C THR A 506 28.08 -7.67 -7.60
N LEU A 507 27.19 -8.56 -7.20
CA LEU A 507 26.69 -9.66 -8.03
C LEU A 507 25.93 -9.14 -9.25
N CYS A 508 25.14 -8.08 -9.08
CA CYS A 508 24.42 -7.46 -10.19
C CYS A 508 25.38 -6.88 -11.23
N ALA A 509 26.46 -6.21 -10.79
CA ALA A 509 27.44 -5.58 -11.67
C ALA A 509 28.24 -6.56 -12.54
N ILE A 510 28.45 -7.80 -12.07
CA ILE A 510 29.14 -8.84 -12.84
C ILE A 510 28.20 -9.59 -13.80
N ASP A 511 26.88 -9.51 -13.59
CA ASP A 511 25.85 -10.09 -14.46
C ASP A 511 25.49 -9.16 -15.63
N ALA A 512 26.48 -8.95 -16.51
CA ALA A 512 26.38 -8.07 -17.68
C ALA A 512 25.89 -8.77 -18.96
N GLY A 513 25.43 -10.02 -18.86
CA GLY A 513 24.88 -10.76 -20.00
C GLY A 513 23.61 -10.12 -20.57
N VAL A 514 23.22 -10.51 -21.79
CA VAL A 514 21.90 -10.12 -22.33
C VAL A 514 20.82 -10.69 -21.41
N GLY A 515 20.06 -9.82 -20.77
CA GLY A 515 19.07 -10.22 -19.79
C GLY A 515 19.58 -10.25 -18.33
N GLY A 516 20.86 -10.01 -18.07
CA GLY A 516 21.45 -9.98 -16.73
C GLY A 516 21.07 -8.74 -15.91
N CYS A 517 21.34 -8.77 -14.61
CA CYS A 517 20.96 -7.74 -13.65
C CYS A 517 21.50 -6.34 -13.99
N ALA A 518 22.74 -6.23 -14.50
CA ALA A 518 23.33 -4.94 -14.88
C ALA A 518 22.70 -4.30 -16.14
N SER A 519 21.88 -5.04 -16.89
CA SER A 519 21.37 -4.59 -18.20
C SER A 519 20.34 -3.47 -18.12
N THR A 520 19.59 -3.34 -17.02
CA THR A 520 18.55 -2.31 -16.84
C THR A 520 18.47 -1.85 -15.39
N LEU A 521 18.04 -0.60 -15.17
CA LEU A 521 17.79 -0.06 -13.82
C LEU A 521 16.77 -0.91 -13.06
N ALA A 522 15.67 -1.28 -13.71
CA ALA A 522 14.61 -2.14 -13.17
C ALA A 522 15.11 -3.43 -12.51
N LYS A 523 16.11 -4.10 -13.11
CA LYS A 523 16.66 -5.34 -12.55
C LYS A 523 17.57 -5.08 -11.35
N LYS A 524 18.29 -3.96 -11.38
CA LYS A 524 19.11 -3.52 -10.27
C LYS A 524 18.24 -3.12 -9.07
N GLU A 525 17.13 -2.44 -9.31
CA GLU A 525 16.11 -2.14 -8.31
C GLU A 525 15.55 -3.44 -7.68
N ALA A 526 15.10 -4.40 -8.50
CA ALA A 526 14.57 -5.68 -8.03
C ALA A 526 15.56 -6.46 -7.14
N ALA A 527 16.87 -6.37 -7.45
CA ALA A 527 17.92 -6.99 -6.66
C ALA A 527 18.18 -6.30 -5.31
N VAL A 528 18.01 -4.98 -5.23
CA VAL A 528 18.36 -4.17 -4.05
C VAL A 528 17.15 -3.90 -3.16
N LEU A 529 16.05 -3.42 -3.72
CA LEU A 529 14.89 -2.92 -2.97
C LEU A 529 14.20 -4.01 -2.14
N ARG A 530 14.26 -5.27 -2.58
CA ARG A 530 13.74 -6.41 -1.82
C ARG A 530 14.45 -6.65 -0.47
N LEU A 531 15.69 -6.19 -0.34
CA LEU A 531 16.50 -6.32 0.88
C LEU A 531 16.23 -5.18 1.87
N VAL A 532 15.55 -4.12 1.43
CA VAL A 532 15.41 -2.87 2.19
C VAL A 532 14.06 -2.83 2.92
N PRO A 533 14.05 -2.54 4.24
CA PRO A 533 12.84 -2.32 5.01
C PRO A 533 12.30 -0.89 4.83
N PHE A 534 11.69 -0.62 3.68
CA PHE A 534 10.98 0.65 3.45
C PHE A 534 9.46 0.45 3.42
N THR A 535 8.73 1.48 3.81
CA THR A 535 7.27 1.43 3.79
C THR A 535 6.66 2.81 3.54
N SER A 536 5.61 2.83 2.73
CA SER A 536 4.83 4.03 2.43
C SER A 536 3.50 3.94 3.18
N ILE A 537 3.25 4.89 4.08
CA ILE A 537 2.11 4.85 5.02
C ILE A 537 1.17 6.03 4.74
N ASN A 538 -0.13 5.77 4.72
CA ASN A 538 -1.16 6.83 4.74
C ASN A 538 -1.21 7.45 6.14
N LEU A 539 -0.77 8.69 6.30
CA LEU A 539 -0.72 9.36 7.59
C LEU A 539 -1.89 10.31 7.81
N THR A 540 -2.85 10.39 6.87
CA THR A 540 -3.95 11.36 6.89
C THR A 540 -4.68 11.40 8.24
N GLU A 541 -4.97 10.24 8.81
CA GLU A 541 -5.72 10.09 10.08
C GLU A 541 -4.90 10.30 11.36
N ILE A 542 -3.56 10.32 11.26
CA ILE A 542 -2.66 10.40 12.43
C ILE A 542 -1.71 11.59 12.40
N ALA A 543 -1.62 12.30 11.27
CA ALA A 543 -0.86 13.53 11.15
C ALA A 543 -1.49 14.66 11.97
N ASN A 544 -0.65 15.60 12.40
CA ASN A 544 -1.10 16.80 13.06
C ASN A 544 -1.32 17.91 12.03
N TRP A 545 -2.59 18.26 11.84
CA TRP A 545 -3.02 19.25 10.86
C TRP A 545 -3.19 20.63 11.49
N THR A 546 -2.50 21.63 10.94
CA THR A 546 -2.57 23.01 11.43
C THR A 546 -2.76 23.99 10.27
N PRO A 547 -3.69 24.95 10.38
CA PRO A 547 -3.75 26.05 9.42
C PRO A 547 -2.58 27.00 9.70
N ALA A 548 -1.78 27.32 8.70
CA ALA A 548 -0.80 28.39 8.80
C ALA A 548 -1.55 29.72 8.86
N GLN A 549 -1.28 30.53 9.89
CA GLN A 549 -1.83 31.89 10.00
C GLN A 549 -1.31 32.73 8.82
N PRO A 550 -2.16 33.47 8.08
CA PRO A 550 -1.68 34.54 7.21
C PRO A 550 -0.88 35.55 8.06
N ALA A 551 0.18 36.12 7.48
CA ALA A 551 1.06 37.07 8.16
C ALA A 551 0.40 38.43 8.48
N ASP A 552 -0.89 38.57 8.18
CA ASP A 552 -1.61 39.82 8.11
C ASP A 552 -2.78 39.78 9.11
N ALA A 553 -2.56 40.36 10.30
CA ALA A 553 -3.59 40.82 11.23
C ALA A 553 -4.75 39.84 11.60
N GLY A 554 -4.42 38.68 12.19
CA GLY A 554 -5.22 38.09 13.27
C GLY A 554 -6.48 37.27 12.93
N GLY A 555 -6.71 36.91 11.66
CA GLY A 555 -7.80 36.01 11.25
C GLY A 555 -7.31 34.72 10.59
N GLN A 556 -7.89 33.57 10.94
CA GLN A 556 -7.74 32.33 10.17
C GLN A 556 -8.78 32.31 9.05
N ASP A 557 -8.38 32.05 7.80
CA ASP A 557 -9.28 32.01 6.64
C ASP A 557 -9.83 30.60 6.36
N VAL A 558 -9.13 29.57 6.84
CA VAL A 558 -9.51 28.16 6.70
C VAL A 558 -9.49 27.47 8.05
N LEU A 559 -10.40 26.51 8.18
CA LEU A 559 -10.46 25.54 9.26
C LEU A 559 -9.94 24.21 8.74
N VAL A 560 -9.12 23.52 9.53
CA VAL A 560 -8.74 22.13 9.28
C VAL A 560 -9.19 21.24 10.44
N TYR A 561 -9.75 20.09 10.11
CA TYR A 561 -10.25 19.13 11.10
C TYR A 561 -9.13 18.21 11.57
N ASN A 562 -8.82 18.26 12.88
CA ASN A 562 -7.76 17.46 13.49
C ASN A 562 -8.26 16.63 14.70
N ASN A 563 -9.46 16.87 15.23
CA ASN A 563 -9.83 16.40 16.59
C ASN A 563 -11.03 15.42 16.64
N LEU A 564 -11.32 14.73 15.54
CA LEU A 564 -12.57 13.99 15.41
C LEU A 564 -12.53 12.53 15.93
N LEU A 565 -11.48 12.14 16.65
CA LEU A 565 -11.47 10.88 17.43
C LEU A 565 -12.31 10.98 18.72
N LYS A 566 -12.67 12.20 19.16
CA LYS A 566 -13.50 12.44 20.35
C LYS A 566 -14.99 12.51 20.00
N CYS A 567 -15.59 11.38 19.66
CA CYS A 567 -17.05 11.22 19.69
C CYS A 567 -17.47 10.80 21.11
N THR A 568 -17.95 11.74 21.93
CA THR A 568 -18.34 11.50 23.33
C THR A 568 -19.76 10.93 23.48
N VAL A 569 -20.15 9.92 22.68
CA VAL A 569 -21.33 9.10 22.99
C VAL A 569 -21.14 7.67 22.45
N PRO A 570 -21.06 6.63 23.30
CA PRO A 570 -21.14 5.25 22.84
C PRO A 570 -22.56 4.93 22.38
N ALA A 571 -22.69 4.34 21.18
CA ALA A 571 -23.90 3.59 20.82
C ALA A 571 -23.89 2.27 21.62
N ALA A 572 -25.06 1.86 22.14
CA ALA A 572 -25.22 0.71 23.04
C ALA A 572 -24.92 -0.65 22.37
N ASP A 573 -24.55 -0.65 21.11
CA ASP A 573 -24.48 -1.78 20.18
C ASP A 573 -23.14 -1.84 19.40
N GLY A 574 -22.14 -1.04 19.77
CA GLY A 574 -20.75 -1.22 19.29
C GLY A 574 -20.51 -0.88 17.80
N GLY A 575 -21.44 -0.22 17.14
CA GLY A 575 -21.24 0.40 15.82
C GLY A 575 -20.70 1.84 15.93
N PRO A 576 -20.13 2.41 14.85
CA PRO A 576 -19.73 3.81 14.84
C PRO A 576 -20.95 4.71 15.01
N ALA A 577 -20.84 5.72 15.88
CA ALA A 577 -21.94 6.61 16.22
C ALA A 577 -22.43 7.38 14.97
N ALA A 578 -23.66 7.12 14.55
CA ALA A 578 -24.37 7.99 13.62
C ALA A 578 -24.66 9.33 14.32
N GLY A 579 -24.15 10.44 13.76
CA GLY A 579 -24.54 11.80 14.19
C GLY A 579 -23.52 12.59 15.00
N CYS A 580 -22.22 12.25 14.98
CA CYS A 580 -21.22 13.14 15.57
C CYS A 580 -21.20 14.46 14.79
N THR A 581 -21.52 15.56 15.46
CA THR A 581 -21.44 16.91 14.90
C THR A 581 -20.37 17.70 15.63
N ALA A 582 -19.50 18.39 14.89
CA ALA A 582 -18.57 19.36 15.45
C ALA A 582 -19.05 20.77 15.07
N THR A 583 -19.22 21.64 16.06
CA THR A 583 -19.47 23.07 15.83
C THR A 583 -18.17 23.82 15.98
N VAL A 584 -17.67 24.40 14.89
CA VAL A 584 -16.51 25.29 14.91
C VAL A 584 -16.91 26.63 14.29
N ASN A 585 -16.75 27.71 15.06
CA ASN A 585 -17.10 29.08 14.65
C ASN A 585 -18.53 29.23 14.07
N GLY A 586 -19.50 28.46 14.59
CA GLY A 586 -20.91 28.56 14.21
C GLY A 586 -21.37 27.65 13.06
N SER A 587 -20.46 26.93 12.39
CA SER A 587 -20.81 25.89 11.42
C SER A 587 -20.78 24.51 12.05
N THR A 588 -21.88 23.77 11.91
CA THR A 588 -22.03 22.38 12.37
C THR A 588 -21.67 21.43 11.22
N VAL A 589 -20.65 20.59 11.40
CA VAL A 589 -20.27 19.56 10.42
C VAL A 589 -20.60 18.17 10.95
N THR A 590 -21.40 17.44 10.17
CA THR A 590 -21.75 16.04 10.44
C THR A 590 -20.61 15.14 9.99
N ILE A 591 -20.16 14.29 10.90
CA ILE A 591 -19.05 13.37 10.71
C ILE A 591 -19.61 12.03 10.24
N ASP A 592 -19.15 11.60 9.07
CA ASP A 592 -19.44 10.27 8.52
C ASP A 592 -18.33 9.30 8.92
N PRO A 593 -18.62 8.27 9.75
CA PRO A 593 -17.63 7.32 10.20
C PRO A 593 -17.07 6.38 9.11
N SER A 594 -17.61 6.42 7.89
CA SER A 594 -17.09 5.67 6.74
C SER A 594 -16.03 6.42 5.92
N ARG A 595 -15.69 7.64 6.33
CA ARG A 595 -14.75 8.53 5.65
C ARG A 595 -13.61 8.90 6.60
N PRO A 596 -12.39 9.21 6.10
CA PRO A 596 -11.37 9.79 6.94
C PRO A 596 -11.92 11.03 7.64
N VAL A 597 -11.48 11.24 8.87
CA VAL A 597 -12.05 12.25 9.76
C VAL A 597 -11.07 13.42 9.95
N ARG A 598 -9.81 13.27 9.52
CA ARG A 598 -8.78 14.31 9.57
C ARG A 598 -8.31 14.74 8.17
N GLY A 599 -7.70 15.92 8.08
CA GLY A 599 -7.22 16.48 6.82
C GLY A 599 -8.32 17.08 5.94
N LEU A 600 -9.55 17.18 6.45
CA LEU A 600 -10.62 17.96 5.83
C LEU A 600 -10.38 19.45 6.07
N VAL A 601 -10.55 20.26 5.03
CA VAL A 601 -10.37 21.70 5.06
C VAL A 601 -11.66 22.39 4.63
N GLN A 602 -12.02 23.46 5.32
CA GLN A 602 -13.21 24.26 5.03
C GLN A 602 -12.88 25.76 5.13
N ARG A 603 -13.47 26.56 4.25
CA ARG A 603 -13.41 28.02 4.34
C ARG A 603 -14.17 28.54 5.57
N ILE A 604 -13.61 29.52 6.28
CA ILE A 604 -14.29 30.21 7.38
C ILE A 604 -15.08 31.41 6.83
N GLN A 605 -16.42 31.35 6.86
CA GLN A 605 -17.29 32.36 6.26
C GLN A 605 -17.05 33.80 6.74
N VAL A 606 -16.75 33.99 8.03
CA VAL A 606 -16.71 35.31 8.67
C VAL A 606 -15.38 36.04 8.52
N SER A 607 -14.27 35.32 8.36
CA SER A 607 -12.91 35.88 8.31
C SER A 607 -12.25 35.74 6.92
N ALA A 608 -12.67 34.76 6.12
CA ALA A 608 -12.04 34.45 4.84
C ALA A 608 -12.24 35.55 3.79
N THR A 609 -11.19 36.35 3.59
CA THR A 609 -11.13 37.37 2.53
C THR A 609 -10.74 36.73 1.21
N SER A 610 -11.46 37.07 0.14
CA SER A 610 -11.18 36.52 -1.19
C SER A 610 -9.80 36.89 -1.70
N GLY A 611 -9.16 35.95 -2.41
CA GLY A 611 -7.82 36.12 -2.95
C GLY A 611 -6.70 35.84 -1.94
N ASN A 612 -7.01 35.77 -0.64
CA ASN A 612 -6.07 35.30 0.36
C ASN A 612 -5.66 33.85 0.09
N GLN A 613 -4.41 33.54 0.43
CA GLN A 613 -3.80 32.23 0.20
C GLN A 613 -3.33 31.57 1.49
N PRO A 614 -4.26 31.11 2.35
CA PRO A 614 -3.87 30.39 3.55
C PRO A 614 -3.24 29.05 3.17
N ALA A 615 -2.29 28.59 3.96
CA ALA A 615 -1.71 27.26 3.83
C ALA A 615 -2.25 26.34 4.93
N VAL A 616 -2.41 25.06 4.63
CA VAL A 616 -2.65 24.02 5.63
C VAL A 616 -1.43 23.11 5.66
N THR A 617 -0.86 22.95 6.85
CA THR A 617 0.35 22.16 7.08
C THR A 617 -0.04 20.82 7.69
N ALA A 618 0.46 19.73 7.10
CA ALA A 618 0.54 18.44 7.74
C ALA A 618 1.91 18.33 8.42
N SER A 619 1.92 18.07 9.73
CA SER A 619 3.14 17.88 10.50
C SER A 619 3.16 16.48 11.11
N ILE A 620 4.32 15.84 11.03
CA ILE A 620 4.56 14.55 11.66
C ILE A 620 5.93 14.52 12.34
N HIS A 621 5.98 13.85 13.48
CA HIS A 621 7.21 13.62 14.21
C HIS A 621 8.05 12.57 13.47
N PRO A 622 9.36 12.77 13.35
CA PRO A 622 10.22 11.87 12.59
C PRO A 622 10.30 10.43 13.15
N SER A 623 9.93 10.20 14.40
CA SER A 623 10.00 8.92 15.15
C SER A 623 8.63 8.20 15.26
N ASN A 624 8.53 7.26 16.19
CA ASN A 624 7.29 6.53 16.54
C ASN A 624 6.14 7.43 17.04
N SER A 625 6.40 8.66 17.52
CA SER A 625 5.40 9.53 18.16
C SER A 625 4.13 9.75 17.31
N THR A 626 4.29 10.08 16.01
CA THR A 626 3.11 10.25 15.13
C THR A 626 2.43 8.92 14.81
N LEU A 627 3.19 7.84 14.65
CA LEU A 627 2.60 6.52 14.41
C LEU A 627 1.80 6.03 15.64
N ALA A 628 2.22 6.39 16.85
CA ALA A 628 1.49 6.20 18.09
C ALA A 628 0.29 7.18 18.25
N ALA A 629 0.09 8.10 17.31
CA ALA A 629 -0.92 9.16 17.33
C ALA A 629 -0.85 10.04 18.60
N LEU A 630 0.36 10.31 19.07
CA LEU A 630 0.60 11.19 20.21
C LEU A 630 0.39 12.65 19.84
N SER A 631 -0.08 13.45 20.80
CA SER A 631 -0.39 14.87 20.59
C SER A 631 0.83 15.79 20.65
N ALA A 632 1.97 15.28 21.11
CA ALA A 632 3.23 15.98 21.25
C ALA A 632 4.38 14.99 21.06
N THR A 633 5.58 15.51 20.78
CA THR A 633 6.83 14.75 20.88
C THR A 633 7.01 14.24 22.29
N ILE A 634 7.52 13.03 22.44
CA ILE A 634 7.90 12.49 23.76
C ILE A 634 9.38 12.69 24.07
N ASP A 635 10.18 13.10 23.08
CA ASP A 635 11.61 13.28 23.23
C ASP A 635 12.09 14.48 22.38
N PRO A 636 12.85 15.43 22.96
CA PRO A 636 13.35 16.61 22.24
C PRO A 636 14.27 16.27 21.05
N ASP A 637 14.90 15.10 21.07
CA ASP A 637 15.83 14.64 20.05
C ASP A 637 15.13 13.88 18.90
N GLU A 638 13.79 13.73 18.93
CA GLU A 638 13.00 13.25 17.77
C GLU A 638 13.17 14.13 16.53
N GLY A 639 13.75 15.32 16.70
CA GLY A 639 13.97 16.30 15.65
C GLY A 639 12.75 17.18 15.41
N SER A 640 12.93 18.21 14.59
CA SER A 640 11.80 19.02 14.14
C SER A 640 10.82 18.17 13.36
N ALA A 641 9.52 18.39 13.58
CA ALA A 641 8.48 17.75 12.78
C ALA A 641 8.78 17.93 11.28
N VAL A 642 8.66 16.85 10.52
CA VAL A 642 8.68 16.93 9.06
C VAL A 642 7.31 17.44 8.63
N THR A 643 7.30 18.44 7.76
CA THR A 643 6.08 19.13 7.37
C THR A 643 5.97 19.23 5.87
N ASP A 644 4.74 19.12 5.39
CA ASP A 644 4.37 19.55 4.04
C ASP A 644 3.13 20.43 4.12
N HIS A 645 2.92 21.30 3.12
CA HIS A 645 1.87 22.30 3.13
C HIS A 645 1.16 22.41 1.79
N GLN A 646 -0.16 22.57 1.85
CA GLN A 646 -0.98 22.86 0.68
C GLN A 646 -1.49 24.29 0.80
N ASN A 647 -1.19 25.10 -0.21
CA ASN A 647 -1.76 26.43 -0.33
C ASN A 647 -3.19 26.36 -0.89
N PHE A 648 -4.06 27.20 -0.35
CA PHE A 648 -5.42 27.38 -0.84
C PHE A 648 -5.58 28.76 -1.47
N VAL A 649 -6.65 28.97 -2.25
CA VAL A 649 -7.10 30.28 -2.69
C VAL A 649 -8.55 30.44 -2.25
N ILE A 650 -8.84 31.45 -1.43
CA ILE A 650 -10.22 31.75 -1.03
C ILE A 650 -10.98 32.32 -2.22
N ALA A 651 -11.99 31.58 -2.70
CA ALA A 651 -12.85 32.00 -3.79
C ALA A 651 -14.03 32.86 -3.30
N GLY A 652 -14.53 33.79 -4.13
CA GLY A 652 -15.76 34.56 -3.83
C GLY A 652 -15.61 36.06 -3.60
N GLY A 653 -14.56 36.68 -4.09
CA GLY A 653 -14.42 38.13 -4.19
C GLY A 653 -13.77 38.45 -5.52
N SER A 654 -14.28 39.51 -6.15
CA SER A 654 -13.79 40.02 -7.42
C SER A 654 -12.32 40.43 -7.26
N GLY A 655 -11.41 39.52 -7.62
CA GLY A 655 -10.00 39.68 -7.31
C GLY A 655 -9.13 38.64 -8.00
N GLY A 656 -9.34 38.42 -9.31
CA GLY A 656 -8.26 37.97 -10.16
C GLY A 656 -7.17 39.05 -10.14
N GLY A 657 -6.25 38.95 -9.18
CA GLY A 657 -5.03 39.73 -9.20
C GLY A 657 -4.26 39.44 -10.48
N THR A 658 -3.39 40.37 -10.88
CA THR A 658 -2.57 40.35 -12.11
C THR A 658 -1.56 39.18 -12.20
N THR A 659 -1.70 38.16 -11.36
CA THR A 659 -0.80 37.01 -11.19
C THR A 659 -1.48 35.65 -11.39
N ALA A 660 -2.82 35.55 -11.30
CA ALA A 660 -3.51 34.27 -11.50
C ALA A 660 -3.50 33.88 -12.99
N SER A 661 -3.21 32.62 -13.29
CA SER A 661 -3.05 32.13 -14.68
C SER A 661 -3.75 30.80 -14.87
N TYR A 662 -4.14 30.48 -16.11
CA TYR A 662 -4.59 29.15 -16.52
C TYR A 662 -3.64 28.62 -17.61
N LYS A 663 -3.64 27.30 -17.85
CA LYS A 663 -2.72 26.62 -18.78
C LYS A 663 -3.48 26.24 -20.05
N VAL A 664 -2.88 26.44 -21.23
CA VAL A 664 -3.42 25.97 -22.51
C VAL A 664 -2.43 25.01 -23.16
N ALA A 665 -2.81 23.74 -23.28
CA ALA A 665 -2.02 22.73 -23.96
C ALA A 665 -2.52 22.55 -25.40
N ILE A 666 -1.60 22.52 -26.37
CA ILE A 666 -1.92 22.23 -27.78
C ILE A 666 -1.40 20.83 -28.10
N LEU A 667 -2.30 19.94 -28.51
CA LEU A 667 -2.05 18.51 -28.75
C LEU A 667 -2.26 18.18 -30.24
N GLY A 668 -1.59 17.15 -30.77
CA GLY A 668 -1.81 16.65 -32.15
C GLY A 668 -0.56 16.53 -33.03
N THR A 669 -0.76 16.08 -34.28
CA THR A 669 0.29 15.76 -35.27
C THR A 669 0.73 17.00 -36.05
N TYR A 670 1.51 17.89 -35.44
CA TYR A 670 2.05 19.05 -36.15
C TYR A 670 3.47 19.41 -35.71
N PRO A 671 4.41 19.71 -36.63
CA PRO A 671 5.74 20.17 -36.27
C PRO A 671 5.71 21.60 -35.69
N LEU A 672 5.86 21.71 -34.36
CA LEU A 672 6.21 22.94 -33.66
C LEU A 672 7.66 23.33 -34.01
N SER A 673 7.90 23.75 -35.26
CA SER A 673 9.23 24.18 -35.73
C SER A 673 9.55 25.61 -35.29
N SER A 674 10.85 25.94 -35.18
CA SER A 674 11.34 27.23 -34.71
C SER A 674 10.90 28.36 -35.66
N GLY A 675 9.83 29.07 -35.31
CA GLY A 675 9.33 30.23 -36.06
C GLY A 675 7.80 30.26 -36.24
N ALA A 676 7.13 29.13 -36.04
CA ALA A 676 5.67 29.02 -36.10
C ALA A 676 5.08 29.12 -34.68
N ARG A 677 4.25 30.14 -34.41
CA ARG A 677 3.66 30.38 -33.08
C ARG A 677 2.13 30.44 -33.17
N PRO A 678 1.40 29.63 -32.38
CA PRO A 678 -0.05 29.76 -32.27
C PRO A 678 -0.38 31.09 -31.61
N VAL A 679 -1.29 31.85 -32.22
CA VAL A 679 -1.83 33.07 -31.61
C VAL A 679 -3.17 32.73 -31.00
N ILE A 680 -3.23 32.80 -29.68
CA ILE A 680 -4.46 32.65 -28.90
C ILE A 680 -4.87 34.03 -28.43
N ASP A 681 -6.15 34.35 -28.61
CA ASP A 681 -6.75 35.50 -27.96
C ASP A 681 -8.06 35.11 -27.23
N THR A 682 -8.47 35.95 -26.29
CA THR A 682 -9.64 35.73 -25.44
C THR A 682 -10.53 36.97 -25.38
N SER A 683 -11.84 36.77 -25.23
CA SER A 683 -12.85 37.82 -25.04
C SER A 683 -13.75 37.50 -23.83
N PRO A 684 -14.08 38.48 -22.93
CA PRO A 684 -13.86 39.92 -23.06
C PRO A 684 -12.70 40.43 -22.19
N ALA A 685 -11.45 40.28 -22.62
CA ALA A 685 -10.39 41.31 -22.56
C ALA A 685 -9.04 40.71 -22.99
N SER A 686 -8.27 41.58 -23.62
CA SER A 686 -7.20 41.33 -24.55
C SER A 686 -5.82 41.21 -23.89
N SER A 687 -5.19 40.06 -24.11
CA SER A 687 -3.74 39.93 -24.20
C SER A 687 -3.44 38.99 -25.35
N TYR A 688 -2.89 39.54 -26.44
CA TYR A 688 -2.17 38.71 -27.40
C TYR A 688 -1.03 38.06 -26.64
N VAL A 689 -0.95 36.73 -26.60
CA VAL A 689 0.27 36.06 -26.10
C VAL A 689 1.35 36.21 -27.19
N TYR A 690 1.94 37.40 -27.29
CA TYR A 690 3.27 37.54 -27.90
C TYR A 690 4.29 37.24 -26.81
N GLN A 691 5.14 36.25 -27.04
CA GLN A 691 6.42 36.24 -26.36
C GLN A 691 7.28 37.29 -27.08
N THR A 692 7.29 38.54 -26.61
CA THR A 692 8.20 39.58 -27.10
C THR A 692 9.62 39.19 -26.72
N GLY A 693 10.37 38.69 -27.69
CA GLY A 693 11.78 38.34 -27.54
C GLY A 693 12.49 38.46 -28.87
N ILE A 694 13.66 39.10 -28.83
CA ILE A 694 14.57 39.34 -29.96
C ILE A 694 14.81 38.05 -30.76
N ILE A 695 14.93 38.20 -32.08
CA ILE A 695 15.20 37.12 -33.04
C ILE A 695 16.52 36.42 -32.66
N VAL A 696 16.41 35.26 -32.02
CA VAL A 696 17.51 34.31 -31.89
C VAL A 696 16.94 32.94 -32.24
N SER A 697 17.54 32.26 -33.22
CA SER A 697 17.15 30.92 -33.64
C SER A 697 17.26 29.93 -32.47
N GLY A 698 16.18 29.20 -32.14
CA GLY A 698 16.27 28.02 -31.27
C GLY A 698 15.32 27.90 -30.08
N PHE A 699 14.31 28.76 -29.90
CA PHE A 699 13.32 28.55 -28.83
C PHE A 699 12.19 27.61 -29.25
N THR A 700 12.03 26.51 -28.50
CA THR A 700 10.83 25.65 -28.43
C THR A 700 9.75 26.35 -27.61
N LEU A 701 8.50 26.32 -28.03
CA LEU A 701 7.39 26.84 -27.23
C LEU A 701 7.18 25.97 -25.98
N PRO A 702 6.94 26.54 -24.79
CA PRO A 702 6.47 25.77 -23.64
C PRO A 702 5.07 25.24 -23.94
N ASN A 703 4.86 23.94 -23.75
CA ASN A 703 3.55 23.31 -23.78
C ASN A 703 3.35 22.60 -22.44
N PRO A 704 2.39 23.03 -21.60
CA PRO A 704 1.35 24.03 -21.85
C PRO A 704 1.84 25.49 -21.82
N ILE A 705 1.08 26.38 -22.49
CA ILE A 705 1.24 27.84 -22.47
C ILE A 705 0.54 28.36 -21.20
N VAL A 706 1.25 29.14 -20.39
CA VAL A 706 0.65 29.84 -19.24
C VAL A 706 0.00 31.14 -19.73
N VAL A 707 -1.30 31.28 -19.48
CA VAL A 707 -2.08 32.47 -19.84
C VAL A 707 -2.49 33.20 -18.57
N THR A 708 -1.94 34.39 -18.38
CA THR A 708 -2.33 35.32 -17.32
C THR A 708 -3.38 36.29 -17.88
N PRO A 709 -4.67 36.18 -17.52
CA PRO A 709 -5.67 37.12 -17.99
C PRO A 709 -5.43 38.51 -17.40
N ASN A 710 -5.59 39.53 -18.24
CA ASN A 710 -5.54 40.94 -17.85
C ASN A 710 -6.96 41.55 -17.95
N PRO A 711 -7.36 42.34 -16.96
CA PRO A 711 -8.15 41.87 -15.82
C PRO A 711 -9.55 41.40 -16.24
N VAL A 712 -9.80 40.10 -16.15
CA VAL A 712 -11.17 39.53 -16.18
C VAL A 712 -11.31 38.60 -14.99
N ALA A 713 -12.47 38.59 -14.35
CA ALA A 713 -12.75 37.70 -13.23
C ALA A 713 -12.71 36.23 -13.70
N PHE A 714 -11.93 35.38 -13.04
CA PHE A 714 -12.11 33.93 -13.13
C PHE A 714 -13.53 33.55 -12.72
N GLY A 715 -14.06 32.45 -13.27
CA GLY A 715 -15.43 32.00 -13.00
C GLY A 715 -16.50 32.55 -13.96
N VAL A 716 -16.10 33.21 -15.06
CA VAL A 716 -17.01 33.58 -16.17
C VAL A 716 -16.66 32.78 -17.43
N PRO A 717 -17.64 32.41 -18.28
CA PRO A 717 -17.37 31.81 -19.58
C PRO A 717 -16.46 32.71 -20.42
N VAL A 718 -15.52 32.10 -21.12
CA VAL A 718 -14.52 32.80 -21.95
C VAL A 718 -14.64 32.29 -23.38
N THR A 719 -14.72 33.20 -24.34
CA THR A 719 -14.55 32.83 -25.74
C THR A 719 -13.07 32.97 -26.10
N MET A 720 -12.44 31.87 -26.46
CA MET A 720 -11.07 31.80 -26.97
C MET A 720 -11.09 31.72 -28.49
N ARG A 721 -10.13 32.38 -29.16
CA ARG A 721 -9.90 32.19 -30.61
C ARG A 721 -8.49 31.73 -30.86
N MET A 722 -8.35 30.64 -31.60
CA MET A 722 -7.06 30.15 -32.08
C MET A 722 -6.88 30.58 -33.53
N LYS A 723 -5.92 31.46 -33.79
CA LYS A 723 -5.66 32.01 -35.14
C LYS A 723 -4.66 31.16 -35.91
N ASN A 724 -4.74 31.26 -37.23
CA ASN A 724 -3.82 30.59 -38.15
C ASN A 724 -2.40 31.17 -38.13
N TYR A 725 -1.45 30.41 -38.68
CA TYR A 725 -0.03 30.75 -38.66
C TYR A 725 0.66 30.29 -39.94
N ASN A 726 1.71 31.00 -40.32
CA ASN A 726 2.44 30.75 -41.56
C ASN A 726 3.85 30.28 -41.25
N TYR A 727 4.37 29.33 -42.03
CA TYR A 727 5.80 29.01 -42.00
C TYR A 727 6.32 28.74 -43.41
N ALA A 728 7.56 29.15 -43.66
CA ALA A 728 8.24 28.83 -44.91
C ALA A 728 8.73 27.38 -44.85
N GLN A 729 8.29 26.51 -45.75
CA GLN A 729 8.82 25.16 -45.86
C GLN A 729 10.07 25.14 -46.75
N THR A 730 11.05 24.33 -46.37
CA THR A 730 12.39 24.31 -46.97
C THR A 730 12.47 23.61 -48.34
N VAL A 731 11.38 23.03 -48.86
CA VAL A 731 11.44 22.16 -50.04
C VAL A 731 10.23 22.35 -50.95
N LEU A 732 10.45 22.91 -52.15
CA LEU A 732 9.59 22.67 -53.30
C LEU A 732 9.80 21.21 -53.73
N GLY A 733 8.74 20.42 -53.82
CA GLY A 733 8.83 19.10 -54.47
C GLY A 733 9.40 19.23 -55.88
N THR A 734 10.09 18.20 -56.37
CA THR A 734 10.83 18.16 -57.65
C THR A 734 9.96 18.39 -58.91
N SER A 735 8.66 18.63 -58.77
CA SER A 735 7.67 18.85 -59.82
C SER A 735 7.16 20.30 -59.94
N GLY A 736 7.59 21.22 -59.07
CA GLY A 736 7.15 22.63 -59.14
C GLY A 736 7.79 23.43 -60.29
N SER A 737 7.02 24.31 -60.93
CA SER A 737 7.49 25.29 -61.92
C SER A 737 7.10 26.72 -61.52
N LEU A 738 7.95 27.69 -61.84
CA LEU A 738 7.74 29.11 -61.51
C LEU A 738 7.91 29.97 -62.78
N ASN A 739 6.97 30.88 -63.03
CA ASN A 739 7.05 31.82 -64.15
C ASN A 739 7.89 33.05 -63.75
N CYS A 740 9.04 33.22 -64.38
CA CYS A 740 9.95 34.33 -64.19
C CYS A 740 9.79 35.37 -65.31
N THR A 741 9.53 36.62 -64.96
CA THR A 741 9.33 37.70 -65.93
C THR A 741 10.60 38.54 -66.07
N GLY A 742 11.02 38.83 -67.29
CA GLY A 742 12.22 39.62 -67.55
C GLY A 742 12.21 40.28 -68.92
N PRO A 743 13.30 40.97 -69.30
CA PRO A 743 13.39 41.77 -70.52
C PRO A 743 13.14 40.97 -71.82
N SER A 744 13.30 39.65 -71.78
CA SER A 744 13.11 38.74 -72.92
C SER A 744 11.81 37.93 -72.84
N GLY A 745 10.82 38.40 -72.07
CA GLY A 745 9.51 37.76 -71.87
C GLY A 745 9.48 36.81 -70.67
N VAL A 746 8.38 36.05 -70.55
CA VAL A 746 8.20 35.08 -69.45
C VAL A 746 9.01 33.82 -69.72
N LYS A 747 9.77 33.36 -68.72
CA LYS A 747 10.57 32.14 -68.74
C LYS A 747 10.18 31.25 -67.58
N VAL A 748 10.03 29.95 -67.82
CA VAL A 748 9.67 28.98 -66.77
C VAL A 748 10.94 28.46 -66.11
N LEU A 749 11.00 28.50 -64.79
CA LEU A 749 12.02 27.88 -63.96
C LEU A 749 11.46 26.59 -63.37
N THR A 750 12.07 25.44 -63.67
CA THR A 750 11.63 24.12 -63.18
C THR A 750 12.68 23.50 -62.26
N GLY A 751 12.26 22.56 -61.39
CA GLY A 751 13.14 21.85 -60.46
C GLY A 751 14.28 21.03 -61.09
N THR A 752 14.28 20.83 -62.41
CA THR A 752 15.32 20.12 -63.19
C THR A 752 16.32 21.05 -63.88
N SER A 753 16.14 22.36 -63.76
CA SER A 753 17.14 23.35 -64.21
C SER A 753 18.40 23.17 -63.35
N THR A 754 19.62 23.32 -63.90
CA THR A 754 20.93 23.06 -63.22
C THR A 754 21.20 23.92 -61.98
N ASN A 755 20.23 24.68 -61.51
CA ASN A 755 20.31 25.70 -60.48
C ASN A 755 19.45 25.28 -59.26
N THR A 756 19.46 23.98 -58.95
CA THR A 756 18.64 23.33 -57.90
C THR A 756 18.81 23.95 -56.51
N ASN A 757 19.92 24.63 -56.26
CA ASN A 757 20.19 25.31 -54.97
C ASN A 757 19.41 26.61 -54.75
N TYR A 758 18.77 27.20 -55.77
CA TYR A 758 18.10 28.51 -55.65
C TYR A 758 16.56 28.44 -55.52
N LEU A 759 15.98 27.25 -55.67
CA LEU A 759 14.56 26.99 -55.33
C LEU A 759 14.39 26.50 -53.89
N LEU A 760 15.45 25.97 -53.28
CA LEU A 760 15.47 25.67 -51.86
C LEU A 760 15.26 26.98 -51.10
N ASN A 761 14.22 27.03 -50.27
CA ASN A 761 13.87 28.13 -49.35
C ASN A 761 12.99 29.29 -49.88
N LYS A 762 12.21 29.15 -50.98
CA LYS A 762 11.46 30.29 -51.53
C LYS A 762 9.96 30.11 -51.76
N GLN A 763 9.35 28.99 -51.33
CA GLN A 763 7.88 28.83 -51.31
C GLN A 763 7.35 28.95 -49.88
N THR A 764 6.43 29.89 -49.67
CA THR A 764 5.72 30.05 -48.41
C THR A 764 4.53 29.10 -48.38
N ILE A 765 4.27 28.44 -47.24
CA ILE A 765 3.05 27.66 -47.01
C ILE A 765 2.28 28.33 -45.88
N CYS A 766 1.03 28.67 -46.13
CA CYS A 766 0.11 29.19 -45.11
C CYS A 766 -0.74 28.02 -44.64
N LYS A 767 -0.76 27.76 -43.33
CA LYS A 767 -1.51 26.62 -42.75
C LYS A 767 -2.48 27.11 -41.70
N ASN A 768 -3.65 26.48 -41.71
CA ASN A 768 -4.69 26.78 -40.73
C ASN A 768 -4.72 25.69 -39.66
N TYR A 769 -4.93 26.08 -38.41
CA TYR A 769 -5.15 25.09 -37.36
C TYR A 769 -6.59 24.59 -37.42
N THR A 770 -6.75 23.28 -37.52
CA THR A 770 -8.07 22.66 -37.39
C THR A 770 -8.18 22.06 -35.99
N VAL A 771 -9.01 22.66 -35.14
CA VAL A 771 -9.30 22.14 -33.80
C VAL A 771 -10.25 20.94 -33.94
N SER A 772 -9.83 19.77 -33.47
CA SER A 772 -10.64 18.54 -33.51
C SER A 772 -11.42 18.30 -32.24
N SER A 773 -10.87 18.70 -31.10
CA SER A 773 -11.53 18.60 -29.80
C SER A 773 -10.90 19.57 -28.80
N VAL A 774 -11.71 20.00 -27.84
CA VAL A 774 -11.25 20.81 -26.70
C VAL A 774 -11.81 20.20 -25.42
N ASP A 775 -10.99 20.16 -24.38
CA ASP A 775 -11.44 19.87 -23.02
C ASP A 775 -10.83 20.85 -22.01
N VAL A 776 -11.55 21.09 -20.91
CA VAL A 776 -11.06 21.83 -19.74
C VAL A 776 -10.99 20.85 -18.59
N ASN A 777 -9.78 20.62 -18.06
CA ASN A 777 -9.52 19.61 -17.03
C ASN A 777 -10.12 18.22 -17.37
N GLY A 778 -10.09 17.82 -18.64
CA GLY A 778 -10.65 16.56 -19.12
C GLY A 778 -12.16 16.58 -19.41
N ALA A 779 -12.87 17.67 -19.11
CA ALA A 779 -14.28 17.82 -19.47
C ALA A 779 -14.42 18.38 -20.89
N ALA A 780 -15.05 17.62 -21.79
CA ALA A 780 -15.21 18.00 -23.18
C ALA A 780 -16.01 19.31 -23.34
N VAL A 781 -15.46 20.23 -24.12
CA VAL A 781 -16.14 21.46 -24.53
C VAL A 781 -16.93 21.18 -25.80
N ALA A 782 -18.23 21.46 -25.78
CA ALA A 782 -19.09 21.27 -26.93
C ALA A 782 -18.95 22.46 -27.89
N GLY A 783 -18.82 22.19 -29.19
CA GLY A 783 -18.91 23.25 -30.18
C GLY A 783 -18.74 22.74 -31.61
N PRO A 784 -19.23 23.47 -32.62
CA PRO A 784 -18.67 23.38 -33.95
C PRO A 784 -17.30 24.08 -33.94
N PHE A 785 -16.21 23.31 -33.98
CA PHE A 785 -14.84 23.84 -34.12
C PHE A 785 -14.53 24.26 -35.56
N ALA A 786 -15.43 25.03 -36.17
CA ALA A 786 -15.31 25.48 -37.54
C ALA A 786 -14.32 26.65 -37.65
N VAL A 787 -13.57 26.67 -38.75
CA VAL A 787 -12.70 27.80 -39.08
C VAL A 787 -13.55 28.93 -39.66
N ALA A 788 -13.42 30.13 -39.10
CA ALA A 788 -14.09 31.35 -39.52
C ALA A 788 -13.06 32.43 -39.91
N SER A 789 -13.44 33.38 -40.77
CA SER A 789 -12.58 34.52 -41.17
C SER A 789 -13.22 35.85 -40.74
N THR A 790 -12.42 36.83 -40.31
CA THR A 790 -12.89 38.22 -40.12
C THR A 790 -12.90 39.04 -41.41
N GLY A 791 -12.40 38.49 -42.53
CA GLY A 791 -12.27 39.16 -43.84
C GLY A 791 -13.22 38.62 -44.91
N SER A 792 -13.28 39.31 -46.05
CA SER A 792 -13.86 38.76 -47.29
C SER A 792 -12.76 38.04 -48.07
N PRO A 793 -12.97 36.78 -48.50
CA PRO A 793 -14.23 36.04 -48.56
C PRO A 793 -14.64 35.37 -47.23
N SER A 794 -15.95 35.14 -47.05
CA SER A 794 -16.54 34.44 -45.89
C SER A 794 -16.35 32.90 -45.90
N THR A 795 -15.36 32.42 -46.65
CA THR A 795 -15.01 31.00 -46.81
C THR A 795 -13.53 30.83 -46.49
N PRO A 796 -13.11 29.75 -45.80
CA PRO A 796 -11.70 29.50 -45.50
C PRO A 796 -10.83 29.59 -46.75
N ASP A 797 -9.87 30.50 -46.76
CA ASP A 797 -9.00 30.88 -47.88
C ASP A 797 -7.50 30.75 -47.57
N GLY A 798 -7.14 30.37 -46.35
CA GLY A 798 -5.74 30.24 -45.90
C GLY A 798 -5.12 31.53 -45.37
N SER A 799 -5.92 32.58 -45.13
CA SER A 799 -5.42 33.88 -44.66
C SER A 799 -5.09 33.92 -43.17
N LEU A 800 -4.29 34.92 -42.78
CA LEU A 800 -3.96 35.20 -41.37
C LEU A 800 -5.16 35.71 -40.55
N THR A 801 -6.25 36.07 -41.22
CA THR A 801 -7.49 36.57 -40.59
C THR A 801 -8.43 35.45 -40.13
N GLU A 802 -8.09 34.21 -40.42
CA GLU A 802 -8.89 33.05 -40.03
C GLU A 802 -8.54 32.53 -38.62
N TYR A 803 -9.56 32.01 -37.93
CA TYR A 803 -9.50 31.52 -36.57
C TYR A 803 -10.55 30.44 -36.30
N THR A 804 -10.31 29.61 -35.29
CA THR A 804 -11.33 28.75 -34.68
C THR A 804 -11.78 29.35 -33.37
N THR A 805 -13.09 29.53 -33.22
CA THR A 805 -13.71 29.95 -31.95
C THR A 805 -13.91 28.75 -31.04
N ILE A 806 -13.56 28.91 -29.77
CA ILE A 806 -13.69 27.93 -28.72
C ILE A 806 -14.42 28.62 -27.57
N ASP A 807 -15.68 28.25 -27.35
CA ASP A 807 -16.46 28.78 -26.23
C ASP A 807 -16.21 27.92 -25.00
N LEU A 808 -15.34 28.42 -24.11
CA LEU A 808 -14.96 27.73 -22.89
C LEU A 808 -16.01 28.00 -21.80
N PRO A 809 -16.31 26.98 -20.96
CA PRO A 809 -17.07 27.20 -19.73
C PRO A 809 -16.31 28.16 -18.80
N ALA A 810 -16.90 28.48 -17.65
CA ALA A 810 -16.22 29.28 -16.63
C ALA A 810 -14.84 28.68 -16.28
N ILE A 811 -13.77 29.44 -16.54
CA ILE A 811 -12.39 29.02 -16.31
C ILE A 811 -11.92 29.58 -14.96
N ASN A 812 -11.26 28.74 -14.18
CA ASN A 812 -10.64 29.05 -12.90
C ASN A 812 -9.11 29.16 -13.03
N ALA A 813 -8.47 29.69 -11.98
CA ALA A 813 -7.02 29.70 -11.91
C ALA A 813 -6.48 28.26 -11.95
N ASN A 814 -5.40 28.04 -12.69
CA ASN A 814 -4.72 26.77 -12.94
C ASN A 814 -5.47 25.74 -13.80
N ASP A 815 -6.68 26.04 -14.28
CA ASP A 815 -7.36 25.16 -15.23
C ASP A 815 -6.49 24.87 -16.45
N VAL A 816 -6.52 23.63 -16.93
CA VAL A 816 -5.82 23.20 -18.14
C VAL A 816 -6.83 23.06 -19.27
N VAL A 817 -6.68 23.91 -20.29
CA VAL A 817 -7.43 23.82 -21.53
C VAL A 817 -6.60 23.01 -22.53
N ASN A 818 -7.04 21.80 -22.84
CA ASN A 818 -6.44 20.98 -23.89
C ASN A 818 -7.12 21.28 -25.23
N ILE A 819 -6.35 21.67 -26.23
CA ILE A 819 -6.80 21.90 -27.60
C ILE A 819 -6.12 20.86 -28.48
N THR A 820 -6.89 19.88 -28.95
CA THR A 820 -6.38 18.89 -29.90
C THR A 820 -6.56 19.41 -31.31
N THR A 821 -5.50 19.33 -32.09
CA THR A 821 -5.43 19.80 -33.48
C THR A 821 -5.25 18.64 -34.44
N SER A 822 -5.75 18.84 -35.66
CA SER A 822 -5.61 17.95 -36.80
C SER A 822 -5.01 18.69 -38.00
N THR A 823 -4.64 17.97 -39.04
CA THR A 823 -4.02 18.57 -40.25
C THR A 823 -5.05 19.34 -41.08
N GLY A 824 -4.85 20.66 -41.22
CA GLY A 824 -5.59 21.51 -42.17
C GLY A 824 -5.09 21.38 -43.62
N THR A 825 -5.81 21.99 -44.57
CA THR A 825 -5.40 22.12 -45.98
C THR A 825 -4.38 23.23 -46.16
N ASP A 826 -3.33 22.97 -46.94
CA ASP A 826 -2.22 23.91 -47.20
C ASP A 826 -2.62 24.97 -48.24
N TYR A 827 -2.36 26.24 -47.95
CA TYR A 827 -2.46 27.33 -48.93
C TYR A 827 -1.06 27.76 -49.41
N LEU A 828 -0.89 27.82 -50.72
CA LEU A 828 0.40 28.09 -51.38
C LEU A 828 0.33 29.42 -52.16
N PRO A 829 0.71 30.55 -51.56
CA PRO A 829 0.73 31.83 -52.27
C PRO A 829 1.73 31.81 -53.42
N ILE A 830 1.35 32.44 -54.54
CA ILE A 830 2.15 32.49 -55.76
C ILE A 830 3.43 33.29 -55.49
N ALA A 831 4.60 32.67 -55.72
CA ALA A 831 5.88 33.37 -55.66
C ALA A 831 6.13 34.20 -56.92
N ASN A 832 6.73 35.38 -56.75
CA ASN A 832 7.10 36.26 -57.85
C ASN A 832 8.55 36.02 -58.25
N CYS A 833 8.81 35.86 -59.54
CA CYS A 833 10.15 35.68 -60.07
C CYS A 833 10.46 36.69 -61.17
N SER A 834 11.66 37.27 -61.11
CA SER A 834 12.18 38.16 -62.15
C SER A 834 13.62 37.79 -62.51
N TYR A 835 14.03 38.11 -63.74
CA TYR A 835 15.39 37.85 -64.21
C TYR A 835 15.90 38.98 -65.10
N VAL A 836 17.24 39.09 -65.21
CA VAL A 836 17.91 40.02 -66.12
C VAL A 836 18.48 39.28 -67.32
N ALA A 837 18.72 39.97 -68.43
CA ALA A 837 19.19 39.34 -69.67
C ALA A 837 20.49 38.53 -69.49
N SER A 838 21.34 38.91 -68.54
CA SER A 838 22.58 38.18 -68.21
C SER A 838 22.34 36.79 -67.62
N ASP A 839 21.14 36.49 -67.11
CA ASP A 839 20.77 35.20 -66.54
C ASP A 839 20.47 34.12 -67.60
N LEU A 840 20.32 34.53 -68.86
CA LEU A 840 20.05 33.63 -69.97
C LEU A 840 21.29 33.40 -70.85
N THR A 841 21.39 32.21 -71.44
CA THR A 841 22.33 31.90 -72.51
C THR A 841 21.97 32.70 -73.76
N GLY A 842 22.91 32.83 -74.70
CA GLY A 842 22.61 33.48 -76.00
C GLY A 842 21.48 32.82 -76.80
N SER A 843 21.11 31.58 -76.45
CA SER A 843 19.98 30.82 -77.01
C SER A 843 18.67 30.97 -76.20
N GLY A 844 18.66 31.76 -75.13
CA GLY A 844 17.46 32.07 -74.34
C GLY A 844 17.05 31.03 -73.30
N GLY A 845 17.92 30.07 -72.97
CA GLY A 845 17.79 29.15 -71.83
C GLY A 845 18.50 29.67 -70.58
N TRP A 846 18.25 29.13 -69.40
CA TRP A 846 18.92 29.56 -68.16
C TRP A 846 20.41 29.20 -68.17
N LYS A 847 21.30 30.13 -67.77
CA LYS A 847 22.71 29.81 -67.51
C LYS A 847 22.83 28.96 -66.23
N GLY A 848 23.83 28.09 -66.17
CA GLY A 848 24.15 27.29 -64.97
C GLY A 848 24.57 28.12 -63.74
N SER A 849 24.90 29.40 -63.93
CA SER A 849 25.21 30.37 -62.88
C SER A 849 24.14 31.46 -62.72
N ALA A 850 22.97 31.29 -63.34
CA ALA A 850 21.90 32.29 -63.30
C ALA A 850 21.28 32.38 -61.90
N ILE A 851 21.04 33.60 -61.43
CA ILE A 851 20.43 33.88 -60.13
C ILE A 851 19.21 34.78 -60.33
N PRO A 852 18.09 34.24 -60.85
CA PRO A 852 16.86 35.02 -60.95
C PRO A 852 16.41 35.43 -59.55
N LEU A 853 15.88 36.66 -59.43
CA LEU A 853 15.35 37.16 -58.18
C LEU A 853 13.96 36.55 -57.95
N VAL A 854 13.90 35.59 -57.03
CA VAL A 854 12.66 34.99 -56.55
C VAL A 854 12.28 35.59 -55.20
N THR A 855 11.15 36.29 -55.18
CA THR A 855 10.50 36.75 -53.95
C THR A 855 9.37 35.78 -53.60
N PRO A 856 9.39 35.16 -52.40
CA PRO A 856 8.33 34.25 -51.96
C PRO A 856 6.95 34.93 -51.99
N GLY A 857 5.91 34.15 -52.29
CA GLY A 857 4.54 34.59 -52.13
C GLY A 857 4.27 34.92 -50.67
N VAL A 858 3.52 35.99 -50.41
CA VAL A 858 3.11 36.35 -49.06
C VAL A 858 1.73 35.77 -48.79
N CYS A 859 1.52 35.24 -47.59
CA CYS A 859 0.18 34.94 -47.12
C CYS A 859 -0.56 36.27 -46.94
N PRO A 860 -1.79 36.43 -47.46
CA PRO A 860 -2.57 37.64 -47.27
C PRO A 860 -2.71 37.93 -45.77
N PRO A 861 -2.48 39.19 -45.33
CA PRO A 861 -2.67 39.59 -43.94
C PRO A 861 -4.13 39.48 -43.50
#